data_AF-A0A9N8WAG3-F1
#
_entry.id   AF-A0A9N8WAG3-F1
#
_cell.length_a   1.000
_cell.length_b   1.000
_cell.length_c   1.000
_cell.angle_alpha   90.00
_cell.angle_beta   90.00
_cell.angle_gamma   90.00
#
_symmetry.space_group_name_H-M   'P 1'
#
loop_
_entity.id
_entity.type
_entity.pdbx_description
1 polymer ?
#
loop_
_entity_poly.entity_id
_entity_poly.type
_entity_poly.pdbx_seq_one_letter_code
_entity_poly.pdbx_strand_id
1 'polypeptide(L)'
;MISYNLPDLSTDSFDVSNKTNDTLIEIVDKKSDKVEVFLAVSKVLCNKCEYFRIALSDKWAKKDDNYKLKLEVSCDAFKVIFDGICNGSIILNNLDLAFTIDLLFVSDLLLLHDFLDFLKVKLLEENKENWRDNEIIYALKASQQHPSLHELYLVCQDMVAENPMILFDSPEFSSIDEEILLNILKLDMICKDEIVVFDKLIEWGIANTPKYSTITNETSKLSALGTTIEEGLQLIRYNYIHRNFNEFDQIIPKNFLYSSRSRVMVDPKVVSNRFAGIIAAWIDRKDPTEAQYTAVNNPFRFRHVFRMNDNTYFSSRHYRFHQFSNKLPTIKCHEGPSLMIIKLKNSGKIIGAYNPIQWKKGNYSYRSTSESFIFSCDDRFGSNYQLCRVIDYNRAVCLLGDLLKFGDDLKFTYDEGNVKCKIGHEFYEQISLAEGIYEVDEWNVYKVRRKDDLPMRVMINWDLESKIINSDFFGIISTWIDKKDDPYLKSNMPYQFTPIFRMKDNSAFFPKQYYNQLTERVLPTMKCHHGPSLMLMRLRFSGKIIGAYNPLDWQPGEYRTYPTDVEYRSTKESFIFSYELNENNEPNYRLCRVVNFDRAIGSEKLTTNRKDINSLILRFGDDLVLSHQGGIRQNIHSGIFCRIMANGCYEQPPTMPDGNYEVDQWEIFRVSIKVPEI
;
A
#
# COMPACT_ATOMS: atom_id res chain seq x y z
N MET A 1 -28.43 5.27 20.68
CA MET A 1 -27.54 5.71 21.78
C MET A 1 -26.39 4.73 21.85
N ILE A 2 -25.17 5.22 21.64
CA ILE A 2 -23.93 4.45 21.69
C ILE A 2 -23.12 4.99 22.88
N SER A 3 -22.53 4.11 23.70
CA SER A 3 -21.68 4.52 24.81
C SER A 3 -20.27 4.00 24.59
N TYR A 4 -19.27 4.87 24.77
CA TYR A 4 -17.85 4.55 24.69
C TYR A 4 -17.20 4.83 26.05
N ASN A 5 -16.55 3.82 26.64
CA ASN A 5 -15.90 3.97 27.94
C ASN A 5 -14.48 4.51 27.77
N LEU A 6 -14.15 5.58 28.50
CA LEU A 6 -12.79 6.14 28.51
C LEU A 6 -11.91 5.40 29.53
N PRO A 7 -10.78 4.82 29.12
CA PRO A 7 -9.85 4.19 30.05
C PRO A 7 -9.23 5.22 31.01
N ASP A 8 -8.86 4.78 32.21
CA ASP A 8 -8.04 5.61 33.12
C ASP A 8 -6.57 5.58 32.67
N LEU A 9 -5.94 6.75 32.68
CA LEU A 9 -4.50 6.90 32.42
C LEU A 9 -3.65 6.60 33.67
N SER A 10 -4.26 6.55 34.87
CA SER A 10 -3.59 6.20 36.12
C SER A 10 -4.44 5.27 36.99
N THR A 11 -3.78 4.42 37.78
CA THR A 11 -4.44 3.52 38.75
C THR A 11 -4.69 4.17 40.11
N ASP A 12 -4.32 5.45 40.27
CA ASP A 12 -4.45 6.16 41.54
C ASP A 12 -5.91 6.51 41.80
N SER A 13 -6.46 6.01 42.91
CA SER A 13 -7.81 6.36 43.33
C SER A 13 -7.85 7.81 43.82
N PHE A 14 -8.53 8.68 43.08
CA PHE A 14 -8.76 10.05 43.51
C PHE A 14 -10.14 10.18 44.15
N ASP A 15 -10.18 10.57 45.43
CA ASP A 15 -11.41 10.93 46.11
C ASP A 15 -11.93 12.28 45.57
N VAL A 16 -13.03 12.23 44.82
CA VAL A 16 -13.64 13.39 44.12
C VAL A 16 -14.62 14.15 45.03
N SER A 17 -14.86 13.66 46.25
CA SER A 17 -15.99 14.08 47.10
C SER A 17 -15.93 15.53 47.63
N ASN A 18 -14.85 16.30 47.41
CA ASN A 18 -14.72 17.65 47.97
C ASN A 18 -13.76 18.61 47.22
N LYS A 19 -13.97 18.88 45.92
CA LYS A 19 -13.14 19.87 45.19
C LYS A 19 -13.92 20.92 44.40
N THR A 20 -13.48 22.16 44.57
CA THR A 20 -13.83 23.33 43.75
C THR A 20 -13.19 23.21 42.38
N ASN A 21 -13.91 23.58 41.32
CA ASN A 21 -13.38 23.66 39.95
C ASN A 21 -12.15 24.57 39.92
N ASP A 22 -10.99 24.04 39.54
CA ASP A 22 -9.72 24.76 39.49
C ASP A 22 -9.20 24.99 38.06
N THR A 23 -10.03 24.66 37.06
CA THR A 23 -9.73 24.78 35.63
C THR A 23 -10.90 25.40 34.89
N LEU A 24 -10.60 26.41 34.06
CA LEU A 24 -11.52 27.10 33.16
C LEU A 24 -11.06 26.88 31.71
N ILE A 25 -11.98 26.39 30.87
CA ILE A 25 -11.71 26.10 29.46
C ILE A 25 -12.68 26.94 28.61
N GLU A 26 -12.14 27.90 27.87
CA GLU A 26 -12.89 28.70 26.90
C GLU A 26 -12.84 28.02 25.52
N ILE A 27 -14.00 27.71 24.97
CA ILE A 27 -14.15 27.17 23.62
C ILE A 27 -14.70 28.26 22.71
N VAL A 28 -14.00 28.51 21.61
CA VAL A 28 -14.43 29.44 20.56
C VAL A 28 -14.74 28.64 19.30
N ASP A 29 -16.01 28.58 18.93
CA ASP A 29 -16.45 27.95 17.70
C ASP A 29 -16.52 28.99 16.57
N LYS A 30 -15.52 28.96 15.69
CA LYS A 30 -15.45 29.87 14.53
C LYS A 30 -16.56 29.66 13.50
N LYS A 31 -17.22 28.49 13.49
CA LYS A 31 -18.30 28.23 12.51
C LYS A 31 -19.60 28.91 12.93
N SER A 32 -19.86 28.97 14.24
CA SER A 32 -21.11 29.50 14.80
C SER A 32 -20.96 30.84 15.52
N ASP A 33 -19.73 31.38 15.59
CA ASP A 33 -19.35 32.53 16.42
C ASP A 33 -19.74 32.37 17.91
N LYS A 34 -19.89 31.12 18.36
CA LYS A 34 -20.30 30.76 19.71
C LYS A 34 -19.07 30.68 20.62
N VAL A 35 -19.19 31.22 21.83
CA VAL A 35 -18.17 31.09 22.87
C VAL A 35 -18.79 30.45 24.10
N GLU A 36 -18.22 29.34 24.55
CA GLU A 36 -18.64 28.64 25.77
C GLU A 36 -17.49 28.47 26.75
N VAL A 37 -17.82 28.47 28.05
CA VAL A 37 -16.84 28.30 29.13
C VAL A 37 -17.21 27.09 29.96
N PHE A 38 -16.26 26.15 30.08
CA PHE A 38 -16.39 24.92 30.85
C PHE A 38 -15.55 25.00 32.12
N LEU A 39 -16.12 24.57 33.25
CA LEU A 39 -15.44 24.51 34.54
C LEU A 39 -15.20 23.06 34.93
N ALA A 40 -13.99 22.75 35.36
CA ALA A 40 -13.57 21.39 35.64
C ALA A 40 -12.59 21.28 36.81
N VAL A 41 -12.41 20.05 37.28
CA VAL A 41 -11.35 19.68 38.24
C VAL A 41 -10.17 19.11 37.44
N SER A 42 -9.01 19.78 37.52
CA SER A 42 -7.78 19.44 36.79
C SER A 42 -7.40 17.97 36.89
N LYS A 43 -7.47 17.38 38.10
CA LYS A 43 -7.14 15.97 38.32
C LYS A 43 -8.02 14.99 37.55
N VAL A 44 -9.31 15.29 37.39
CA VAL A 44 -10.23 14.44 36.62
C VAL A 44 -9.84 14.47 35.14
N LEU A 45 -9.59 15.67 34.61
CA LEU A 45 -9.16 15.85 33.22
C LEU A 45 -7.83 15.13 32.95
N CYS A 46 -6.81 15.33 33.79
CA CYS A 46 -5.48 14.71 33.62
C CYS A 46 -5.50 13.19 33.75
N ASN A 47 -6.45 12.61 34.49
CA ASN A 47 -6.57 11.16 34.64
C ASN A 47 -7.19 10.48 33.42
N LYS A 48 -7.95 11.21 32.59
CA LYS A 48 -8.72 10.65 31.48
C LYS A 48 -8.28 11.13 30.10
N CYS A 49 -7.49 12.20 30.03
CA CYS A 49 -7.13 12.84 28.77
C CYS A 49 -5.67 13.31 28.77
N GLU A 50 -4.92 12.79 27.81
CA GLU A 50 -3.49 13.06 27.65
C GLU A 50 -3.22 14.53 27.38
N TYR A 51 -4.01 15.17 26.52
CA TYR A 51 -3.89 16.60 26.26
C TYR A 51 -3.95 17.42 27.56
N PHE A 52 -4.94 17.18 28.41
CA PHE A 52 -5.06 17.94 29.66
C PHE A 52 -3.94 17.62 30.65
N ARG A 53 -3.43 16.38 30.67
CA ARG A 53 -2.25 16.02 31.47
C ARG A 53 -1.02 16.84 31.10
N ILE A 54 -0.82 17.07 29.81
CA ILE A 54 0.30 17.87 29.30
C ILE A 54 0.01 19.37 29.46
N ALA A 55 -1.16 19.83 29.04
CA ALA A 55 -1.56 21.24 29.03
C ALA A 55 -1.67 21.86 30.43
N LEU A 56 -2.07 21.08 31.44
CA LEU A 56 -2.18 21.51 32.84
C LEU A 56 -0.90 21.24 33.64
N SER A 57 0.17 20.75 33.01
CA SER A 57 1.46 20.59 33.67
C SER A 57 2.14 21.94 33.93
N ASP A 58 3.02 21.97 34.93
CA ASP A 58 3.79 23.17 35.31
C ASP A 58 4.66 23.73 34.16
N LYS A 59 4.88 22.93 33.10
CA LYS A 59 5.62 23.34 31.91
C LYS A 59 4.81 24.18 30.94
N TRP A 60 3.48 24.03 30.91
CA TRP A 60 2.64 24.64 29.88
C TRP A 60 1.71 25.72 30.46
N ALA A 61 0.96 25.42 31.53
CA ALA A 61 0.06 26.39 32.13
C ALA A 61 0.61 26.91 33.46
N LYS A 62 0.71 28.24 33.59
CA LYS A 62 0.93 28.87 34.90
C LYS A 62 -0.39 28.88 35.66
N LYS A 63 -0.39 28.26 36.83
CA LYS A 63 -1.51 28.33 37.77
C LYS A 63 -1.39 29.63 38.56
N ASP A 64 -2.22 30.62 38.24
CA ASP A 64 -2.49 31.74 39.15
C ASP A 64 -3.46 31.21 40.24
N ASP A 65 -4.74 31.58 40.17
CA ASP A 65 -5.81 31.00 41.01
C ASP A 65 -6.40 29.71 40.40
N ASN A 66 -6.64 29.72 39.08
CA ASN A 66 -7.17 28.61 38.30
C ASN A 66 -6.37 28.46 37.00
N TYR A 67 -6.33 27.24 36.46
CA TYR A 67 -5.85 27.02 35.10
C TYR A 67 -6.82 27.65 34.08
N LYS A 68 -6.30 28.28 33.03
CA LYS A 68 -7.10 28.85 31.93
C LYS A 68 -6.60 28.28 30.61
N LEU A 69 -7.48 27.61 29.90
CA LEU A 69 -7.23 27.07 28.56
C LEU A 69 -8.18 27.72 27.56
N LYS A 70 -7.72 27.90 26.33
CA LYS A 70 -8.55 28.39 25.22
C LYS A 70 -8.36 27.47 24.02
N LEU A 71 -9.45 26.95 23.47
CA LEU A 71 -9.46 26.05 22.32
C LEU A 71 -10.40 26.59 21.24
N GLU A 72 -10.06 26.35 19.98
CA GLU A 72 -10.87 26.76 18.83
C GLU A 72 -11.46 25.52 18.16
N VAL A 73 -12.65 25.09 18.62
CA VAL A 73 -13.36 23.88 18.16
C VAL A 73 -14.88 24.05 18.28
N SER A 74 -15.64 23.13 17.69
CA SER A 74 -17.10 23.04 17.87
C SER A 74 -17.47 22.89 19.34
N CYS A 75 -18.27 23.82 19.87
CA CYS A 75 -18.72 23.81 21.27
C CYS A 75 -19.52 22.55 21.59
N ASP A 76 -20.39 22.12 20.68
CA ASP A 76 -21.29 20.99 20.92
C ASP A 76 -20.51 19.66 20.93
N ALA A 77 -19.55 19.49 20.02
CA ALA A 77 -18.69 18.31 19.99
C ALA A 77 -17.75 18.27 21.21
N PHE A 78 -17.17 19.43 21.57
CA PHE A 78 -16.34 19.55 22.77
C PHE A 78 -17.13 19.17 24.02
N LYS A 79 -18.36 19.67 24.17
CA LYS A 79 -19.21 19.36 25.31
C LYS A 79 -19.45 17.86 25.48
N VAL A 80 -19.77 17.15 24.40
CA VAL A 80 -20.01 15.69 24.45
C VAL A 80 -18.75 14.93 24.93
N ILE A 81 -17.58 15.30 24.42
CA ILE A 81 -16.31 14.67 24.82
C ILE A 81 -15.93 15.07 26.25
N PHE A 82 -16.09 16.35 26.61
CA PHE A 82 -15.81 16.88 27.94
C PHE A 82 -16.67 16.22 29.02
N ASP A 83 -17.97 16.08 28.79
CA ASP A 83 -18.88 15.37 29.68
C ASP A 83 -18.44 13.91 29.83
N GLY A 84 -17.98 13.28 28.74
CA GLY A 84 -17.46 11.92 28.79
C GLY A 84 -16.16 11.79 29.58
N ILE A 85 -15.23 12.74 29.44
CA ILE A 85 -13.99 12.80 30.24
C ILE A 85 -14.34 12.94 31.73
N CYS A 86 -15.33 13.77 32.08
CA CYS A 86 -15.73 13.98 33.47
C CYS A 86 -16.50 12.79 34.07
N ASN A 87 -17.35 12.12 33.27
CA ASN A 87 -18.22 11.05 33.74
C ASN A 87 -17.65 9.63 33.50
N GLY A 88 -16.57 9.50 32.74
CA GLY A 88 -15.91 8.25 32.41
C GLY A 88 -16.44 7.53 31.16
N SER A 89 -17.51 8.02 30.54
CA SER A 89 -18.01 7.47 29.26
C SER A 89 -18.63 8.54 28.37
N ILE A 90 -18.29 8.49 27.08
CA ILE A 90 -18.85 9.36 26.04
C ILE A 90 -20.16 8.74 25.55
N ILE A 91 -21.24 9.51 25.56
CA ILE A 91 -22.56 9.09 25.11
C ILE A 91 -22.88 9.78 23.79
N LEU A 92 -23.00 8.99 22.73
CA LEU A 92 -23.30 9.46 21.38
C LEU A 92 -24.78 9.21 21.05
N ASN A 93 -25.50 10.29 20.81
CA ASN A 93 -26.89 10.30 20.40
C ASN A 93 -27.00 10.97 19.03
N ASN A 94 -27.66 10.32 18.08
CA ASN A 94 -27.94 10.84 16.74
C ASN A 94 -26.70 11.46 16.06
N LEU A 95 -25.79 10.59 15.61
CA LEU A 95 -24.62 11.01 14.85
C LEU A 95 -25.03 11.33 13.41
N ASP A 96 -24.93 12.59 13.01
CA ASP A 96 -24.83 12.98 11.60
C ASP A 96 -23.36 13.14 11.19
N LEU A 97 -23.10 13.23 9.89
CA LEU A 97 -21.73 13.31 9.36
C LEU A 97 -20.99 14.54 9.87
N ALA A 98 -21.63 15.71 9.88
CA ALA A 98 -20.99 16.96 10.25
C ALA A 98 -20.56 16.96 11.71
N PHE A 99 -21.45 16.50 12.60
CA PHE A 99 -21.18 16.35 14.01
C PHE A 99 -20.12 15.28 14.29
N THR A 100 -20.13 14.16 13.55
CA THR A 100 -19.11 13.11 13.66
C THR A 100 -17.72 13.62 13.28
N ILE A 101 -17.63 14.47 12.25
CA ILE A 101 -16.37 15.11 11.85
C ILE A 101 -15.90 16.10 12.92
N ASP A 102 -16.79 16.88 13.52
CA ASP A 102 -16.43 17.76 14.63
C ASP A 102 -15.93 16.96 15.85
N LEU A 103 -16.54 15.82 16.15
CA LEU A 103 -16.06 14.90 17.18
C LEU A 103 -14.68 14.35 16.85
N LEU A 104 -14.41 13.99 15.59
CA LEU A 104 -13.09 13.53 15.14
C LEU A 104 -12.02 14.61 15.37
N PHE A 105 -12.31 15.88 15.05
CA PHE A 105 -11.38 16.98 15.29
C PHE A 105 -11.08 17.22 16.76
N VAL A 106 -12.12 17.26 17.59
CA VAL A 106 -11.93 17.44 19.03
C VAL A 106 -11.17 16.26 19.62
N SER A 107 -11.43 15.03 19.15
CA SER A 107 -10.73 13.83 19.62
C SER A 107 -9.26 13.86 19.27
N ASP A 108 -8.91 14.31 18.06
CA ASP A 108 -7.51 14.48 17.64
C ASP A 108 -6.80 15.55 18.47
N LEU A 109 -7.43 16.72 18.63
CA LEU A 109 -6.90 17.83 19.43
C LEU A 109 -6.65 17.43 20.88
N LEU A 110 -7.56 16.65 21.47
CA LEU A 110 -7.46 16.17 22.84
C LEU A 110 -6.61 14.89 22.98
N LEU A 111 -6.00 14.41 21.89
CA LEU A 111 -5.14 13.22 21.86
C LEU A 111 -5.86 11.94 22.32
N LEU A 112 -7.15 11.81 22.00
CA LEU A 112 -7.99 10.65 22.31
C LEU A 112 -7.91 9.61 21.16
N HIS A 113 -6.73 9.04 20.93
CA HIS A 113 -6.45 8.18 19.76
C HIS A 113 -7.42 6.99 19.62
N ASP A 114 -7.68 6.25 20.70
CA ASP A 114 -8.57 5.08 20.66
C ASP A 114 -10.03 5.47 20.33
N PHE A 115 -10.49 6.63 20.82
CA PHE A 115 -11.83 7.13 20.54
C PHE A 115 -11.93 7.69 19.11
N LEU A 116 -10.87 8.34 18.64
CA LEU A 116 -10.75 8.80 17.26
C LEU A 116 -10.80 7.62 16.27
N ASP A 117 -10.10 6.53 16.55
CA ASP A 117 -10.15 5.30 15.73
C ASP A 117 -11.54 4.66 15.77
N PHE A 118 -12.19 4.63 16.94
CA PHE A 118 -13.58 4.19 17.06
C PHE A 118 -14.53 5.02 16.19
N LEU A 119 -14.40 6.35 16.18
CA LEU A 119 -15.21 7.24 15.35
C LEU A 119 -14.92 7.04 13.85
N LYS A 120 -13.66 6.83 13.45
CA LYS A 120 -13.28 6.55 12.06
C LYS A 120 -13.97 5.28 11.53
N VAL A 121 -13.91 4.20 12.30
CA VAL A 121 -14.58 2.93 11.96
C VAL A 121 -16.09 3.16 11.79
N LYS A 122 -16.73 3.83 12.75
CA LYS A 122 -18.15 4.17 12.67
C LYS A 122 -18.51 5.02 11.46
N LEU A 123 -17.63 5.95 11.08
CA LEU A 123 -17.87 6.85 9.97
C LEU A 123 -17.70 6.15 8.61
N LEU A 124 -16.59 5.43 8.44
CA LEU A 124 -16.17 4.87 7.16
C LEU A 124 -16.84 3.53 6.82
N GLU A 125 -17.11 2.68 7.81
CA GLU A 125 -17.67 1.34 7.57
C GLU A 125 -19.20 1.33 7.64
N GLU A 126 -19.81 2.05 8.59
CA GLU A 126 -21.25 1.92 8.84
C GLU A 126 -22.14 2.92 8.08
N ASN A 127 -21.59 4.05 7.62
CA ASN A 127 -22.42 5.19 7.17
C ASN A 127 -22.16 5.68 5.74
N LYS A 128 -21.13 5.16 5.05
CA LYS A 128 -20.64 5.71 3.77
C LYS A 128 -21.71 5.79 2.67
N GLU A 129 -22.62 4.82 2.61
CA GLU A 129 -23.65 4.75 1.56
C GLU A 129 -24.76 5.81 1.71
N ASN A 130 -24.87 6.44 2.89
CA ASN A 130 -25.94 7.38 3.21
C ASN A 130 -25.54 8.86 3.05
N TRP A 131 -24.30 9.15 2.65
CA TRP A 131 -23.82 10.53 2.58
C TRP A 131 -24.44 11.29 1.42
N ARG A 132 -24.87 12.52 1.70
CA ARG A 132 -25.36 13.46 0.67
C ARG A 132 -24.18 14.18 0.01
N ASP A 133 -24.41 14.74 -1.18
CA ASP A 133 -23.36 15.44 -1.94
C ASP A 133 -22.71 16.58 -1.16
N ASN A 134 -23.52 17.41 -0.49
CA ASN A 134 -23.04 18.52 0.35
C ASN A 134 -22.23 18.03 1.57
N GLU A 135 -22.60 16.88 2.11
CA GLU A 135 -21.93 16.19 3.20
C GLU A 135 -20.54 15.69 2.77
N ILE A 136 -20.41 15.13 1.57
CA ILE A 136 -19.14 14.70 0.98
C ILE A 136 -18.21 15.90 0.79
N ILE A 137 -18.73 17.03 0.27
CA ILE A 137 -17.93 18.26 0.09
C ILE A 137 -17.44 18.81 1.43
N TYR A 138 -18.33 18.84 2.43
CA TYR A 138 -17.96 19.26 3.77
C TYR A 138 -16.84 18.37 4.33
N ALA A 139 -16.99 17.05 4.24
CA ALA A 139 -16.00 16.09 4.70
C ALA A 139 -14.67 16.23 3.95
N LEU A 140 -14.69 16.46 2.65
CA LEU A 140 -13.50 16.69 1.83
C LEU A 140 -12.72 17.93 2.29
N LYS A 141 -13.41 19.08 2.45
CA LYS A 141 -12.83 20.34 2.91
C LYS A 141 -12.25 20.19 4.32
N ALA A 142 -13.04 19.58 5.21
CA ALA A 142 -12.69 19.43 6.61
C ALA A 142 -11.47 18.49 6.78
N SER A 143 -11.45 17.35 6.09
CA SER A 143 -10.39 16.36 6.24
C SER A 143 -9.05 16.77 5.62
N GLN A 144 -9.02 17.63 4.59
CA GLN A 144 -7.75 18.08 4.01
C GLN A 144 -6.90 18.88 5.01
N GLN A 145 -7.54 19.67 5.87
CA GLN A 145 -6.85 20.54 6.82
C GLN A 145 -6.23 19.77 8.01
N HIS A 146 -6.56 18.48 8.15
CA HIS A 146 -6.20 17.68 9.32
C HIS A 146 -5.53 16.36 8.92
N PRO A 147 -4.19 16.23 9.07
CA PRO A 147 -3.44 15.04 8.67
C PRO A 147 -3.94 13.73 9.30
N SER A 148 -4.48 13.79 10.52
CA SER A 148 -5.06 12.65 11.24
C SER A 148 -6.29 12.05 10.55
N LEU A 149 -6.97 12.84 9.69
CA LEU A 149 -8.14 12.44 8.92
C LEU A 149 -7.83 12.17 7.45
N HIS A 150 -6.56 11.94 7.09
CA HIS A 150 -6.16 11.70 5.70
C HIS A 150 -6.93 10.53 5.03
N GLU A 151 -7.27 9.48 5.77
CA GLU A 151 -8.08 8.40 5.20
C GLU A 151 -9.48 8.86 4.77
N LEU A 152 -10.12 9.73 5.58
CA LEU A 152 -11.40 10.34 5.23
C LEU A 152 -11.26 11.21 3.99
N TYR A 153 -10.17 11.98 3.89
CA TYR A 153 -9.85 12.78 2.72
C TYR A 153 -9.78 11.93 1.44
N LEU A 154 -9.04 10.82 1.48
CA LEU A 154 -8.93 9.89 0.35
C LEU A 154 -10.28 9.31 -0.06
N VAL A 155 -11.13 8.96 0.91
CA VAL A 155 -12.47 8.44 0.64
C VAL A 155 -13.34 9.49 -0.05
N CYS A 156 -13.31 10.75 0.41
CA CYS A 156 -14.08 11.82 -0.21
C CYS A 156 -13.54 12.15 -1.61
N GLN A 157 -12.22 12.14 -1.79
CA GLN A 157 -11.58 12.30 -3.10
C GLN A 157 -12.03 11.22 -4.09
N ASP A 158 -12.08 9.95 -3.67
CA ASP A 158 -12.57 8.86 -4.52
C ASP A 158 -14.03 9.09 -4.95
N MET A 159 -14.90 9.46 -4.01
CA MET A 159 -16.30 9.75 -4.30
C MET A 159 -16.45 10.88 -5.33
N VAL A 160 -15.70 11.97 -5.15
CA VAL A 160 -15.69 13.10 -6.09
C VAL A 160 -15.07 12.71 -7.42
N ALA A 161 -14.02 11.89 -7.47
CA ALA A 161 -13.45 11.43 -8.73
C ALA A 161 -14.43 10.56 -9.54
N GLU A 162 -15.22 9.73 -8.84
CA GLU A 162 -16.24 8.87 -9.43
C GLU A 162 -17.45 9.67 -9.93
N ASN A 163 -17.91 10.66 -9.16
CA ASN A 163 -18.94 11.59 -9.58
C ASN A 163 -18.51 13.05 -9.36
N PRO A 164 -17.77 13.64 -10.31
CA PRO A 164 -17.21 15.00 -10.16
C PRO A 164 -18.27 16.10 -10.04
N MET A 165 -19.52 15.81 -10.45
CA MET A 165 -20.61 16.76 -10.31
C MET A 165 -20.98 17.01 -8.85
N ILE A 166 -20.69 16.08 -7.94
CA ILE A 166 -20.83 16.31 -6.49
C ILE A 166 -20.14 17.63 -6.14
N LEU A 167 -18.90 17.82 -6.60
CA LEU A 167 -18.13 19.03 -6.38
C LEU A 167 -18.59 20.18 -7.30
N PHE A 168 -18.72 19.92 -8.59
CA PHE A 168 -18.91 20.96 -9.61
C PHE A 168 -20.31 21.60 -9.60
N ASP A 169 -21.34 20.89 -9.15
CA ASP A 169 -22.70 21.42 -8.99
C ASP A 169 -22.94 21.94 -7.56
N SER A 170 -21.91 21.89 -6.70
CA SER A 170 -21.99 22.46 -5.36
C SER A 170 -22.28 23.97 -5.42
N PRO A 171 -23.22 24.49 -4.61
CA PRO A 171 -23.38 25.93 -4.46
C PRO A 171 -22.13 26.60 -3.87
N GLU A 172 -21.26 25.82 -3.24
CA GLU A 172 -20.00 26.26 -2.64
C GLU A 172 -18.79 25.98 -3.55
N PHE A 173 -19.00 25.58 -4.80
CA PHE A 173 -17.91 25.21 -5.71
C PHE A 173 -16.91 26.36 -5.87
N SER A 174 -17.41 27.57 -6.11
CA SER A 174 -16.58 28.77 -6.29
C SER A 174 -15.78 29.18 -5.06
N SER A 175 -16.11 28.67 -3.87
CA SER A 175 -15.38 28.95 -2.62
C SER A 175 -14.47 27.80 -2.17
N ILE A 176 -14.30 26.77 -3.00
CA ILE A 176 -13.33 25.70 -2.75
C ILE A 176 -11.91 26.25 -2.86
N ASP A 177 -11.06 25.88 -1.89
CA ASP A 177 -9.64 26.20 -1.89
C ASP A 177 -8.95 25.66 -3.15
N GLU A 178 -8.08 26.48 -3.74
CA GLU A 178 -7.34 26.15 -4.96
C GLU A 178 -6.63 24.79 -4.86
N GLU A 179 -6.01 24.52 -3.71
CA GLU A 179 -5.29 23.26 -3.48
C GLU A 179 -6.20 22.03 -3.60
N ILE A 180 -7.45 22.10 -3.10
CA ILE A 180 -8.43 21.02 -3.25
C ILE A 180 -8.75 20.81 -4.73
N LEU A 181 -9.03 21.90 -5.44
CA LEU A 181 -9.37 21.85 -6.86
C LEU A 181 -8.21 21.24 -7.65
N LEU A 182 -6.98 21.72 -7.46
CA LEU A 182 -5.79 21.20 -8.13
C LEU A 182 -5.55 19.73 -7.81
N ASN A 183 -5.71 19.32 -6.55
CA ASN A 183 -5.55 17.91 -6.16
C ASN A 183 -6.58 17.00 -6.82
N ILE A 184 -7.81 17.49 -7.02
CA ILE A 184 -8.86 16.77 -7.75
C ILE A 184 -8.54 16.73 -9.24
N LEU A 185 -8.15 17.85 -9.85
CA LEU A 185 -7.76 17.91 -11.28
C LEU A 185 -6.56 17.03 -11.61
N LYS A 186 -5.62 16.84 -10.67
CA LYS A 186 -4.49 15.89 -10.80
C LYS A 186 -4.92 14.43 -10.81
N LEU A 187 -6.15 14.11 -10.41
CA LEU A 187 -6.64 12.74 -10.48
C LEU A 187 -6.81 12.37 -11.96
N ASP A 188 -5.93 11.51 -12.48
CA ASP A 188 -5.97 10.94 -13.86
C ASP A 188 -7.36 10.35 -14.24
N MET A 189 -8.25 10.21 -13.28
CA MET A 189 -9.42 9.35 -13.22
C MET A 189 -10.75 10.10 -13.06
N ILE A 190 -10.78 11.44 -13.15
CA ILE A 190 -12.03 12.20 -13.17
C ILE A 190 -12.93 11.63 -14.27
N CYS A 191 -14.05 11.01 -13.87
CA CYS A 191 -14.96 10.33 -14.79
C CYS A 191 -15.92 11.30 -15.51
N LYS A 192 -15.39 12.38 -16.09
CA LYS A 192 -16.15 13.37 -16.88
C LYS A 192 -15.43 13.75 -18.16
N ASP A 193 -16.21 14.26 -19.11
CA ASP A 193 -15.67 14.83 -20.34
C ASP A 193 -14.79 16.03 -19.99
N GLU A 194 -13.59 16.06 -20.55
CA GLU A 194 -12.57 17.05 -20.17
C GLU A 194 -13.03 18.48 -20.42
N ILE A 195 -13.92 18.70 -21.38
CA ILE A 195 -14.52 20.02 -21.65
C ILE A 195 -15.34 20.53 -20.46
N VAL A 196 -16.06 19.64 -19.76
CA VAL A 196 -16.84 20.02 -18.57
C VAL A 196 -15.91 20.45 -17.44
N VAL A 197 -14.79 19.73 -17.28
CA VAL A 197 -13.76 20.07 -16.30
C VAL A 197 -13.13 21.43 -16.61
N PHE A 198 -12.81 21.67 -17.88
CA PHE A 198 -12.30 22.97 -18.34
C PHE A 198 -13.30 24.10 -18.08
N ASP A 199 -14.57 23.94 -18.47
CA ASP A 199 -15.60 24.96 -18.26
C ASP A 199 -15.79 25.28 -16.77
N LYS A 200 -15.72 24.26 -15.90
CA LYS A 200 -15.79 24.44 -14.44
C LYS A 200 -14.55 25.12 -13.86
N LEU A 201 -13.35 24.84 -14.37
CA LEU A 201 -12.15 25.56 -13.99
C LEU A 201 -12.24 27.06 -14.35
N ILE A 202 -12.79 27.38 -15.52
CA ILE A 202 -13.06 28.76 -15.92
C ILE A 202 -14.06 29.42 -14.96
N GLU A 203 -15.16 28.75 -14.63
CA GLU A 203 -16.17 29.24 -13.67
C GLU A 203 -15.54 29.56 -12.30
N TRP A 204 -14.74 28.64 -11.76
CA TRP A 204 -14.01 28.85 -10.51
C TRP A 204 -13.00 30.01 -10.62
N GLY A 205 -12.26 30.08 -11.73
CA GLY A 205 -11.29 31.13 -11.99
C GLY A 205 -11.91 32.51 -12.07
N ILE A 206 -13.07 32.65 -12.70
CA ILE A 206 -13.82 33.91 -12.79
C ILE A 206 -14.21 34.39 -11.39
N ALA A 207 -14.68 33.48 -10.52
CA ALA A 207 -15.09 33.81 -9.17
C ALA A 207 -13.89 34.22 -8.27
N ASN A 208 -12.72 33.63 -8.50
CA ASN A 208 -11.52 33.84 -7.67
C ASN A 208 -10.51 34.84 -8.26
N THR A 209 -10.74 35.37 -9.47
CA THR A 209 -9.90 36.41 -10.05
C THR A 209 -10.24 37.77 -9.43
N PRO A 210 -9.29 38.44 -8.75
CA PRO A 210 -9.55 39.72 -8.12
C PRO A 210 -10.07 40.76 -9.12
N LYS A 211 -11.17 41.44 -8.77
CA LYS A 211 -11.75 42.55 -9.55
C LYS A 211 -12.20 42.17 -10.98
N TYR A 212 -12.39 40.89 -11.29
CA TYR A 212 -12.70 40.40 -12.64
C TYR A 212 -13.84 41.17 -13.35
N SER A 213 -14.92 41.48 -12.64
CA SER A 213 -16.08 42.21 -13.18
C SER A 213 -15.83 43.69 -13.49
N THR A 214 -14.78 44.28 -12.91
CA THR A 214 -14.45 45.70 -13.08
C THR A 214 -13.35 45.96 -14.11
N ILE A 215 -12.71 44.92 -14.64
CA ILE A 215 -11.72 45.03 -15.70
C ILE A 215 -12.45 45.30 -17.02
N THR A 216 -12.22 46.47 -17.61
CA THR A 216 -12.90 46.91 -18.84
C THR A 216 -12.20 46.45 -20.13
N ASN A 217 -10.90 46.17 -20.07
CA ASN A 217 -10.13 45.67 -21.21
C ASN A 217 -10.17 44.13 -21.23
N GLU A 218 -10.79 43.55 -22.25
CA GLU A 218 -10.93 42.08 -22.41
C GLU A 218 -9.58 41.34 -22.42
N THR A 219 -8.54 41.89 -23.04
CA THR A 219 -7.21 41.28 -23.02
C THR A 219 -6.62 41.24 -21.61
N SER A 220 -6.75 42.33 -20.86
CA SER A 220 -6.29 42.39 -19.46
C SER A 220 -7.10 41.47 -18.55
N LYS A 221 -8.40 41.35 -18.81
CA LYS A 221 -9.33 40.49 -18.08
C LYS A 221 -9.01 39.01 -18.28
N LEU A 222 -8.78 38.60 -19.52
CA LEU A 222 -8.31 37.25 -19.86
C LEU A 222 -6.92 36.98 -19.27
N SER A 223 -5.99 37.93 -19.34
CA SER A 223 -4.65 37.76 -18.75
C SER A 223 -4.71 37.56 -17.22
N ALA A 224 -5.56 38.31 -16.52
CA ALA A 224 -5.76 38.16 -15.09
C ALA A 224 -6.35 36.79 -14.74
N LEU A 225 -7.40 36.36 -15.46
CA LEU A 225 -7.97 35.02 -15.32
C LEU A 225 -6.92 33.94 -15.57
N GLY A 226 -6.19 34.03 -16.67
CA GLY A 226 -5.14 33.07 -17.03
C GLY A 226 -4.05 32.94 -15.96
N THR A 227 -3.76 34.02 -15.23
CA THR A 227 -2.84 33.99 -14.09
C THR A 227 -3.46 33.22 -12.91
N THR A 228 -4.73 33.48 -12.59
CA THR A 228 -5.45 32.80 -11.49
C THR A 228 -5.56 31.29 -11.70
N ILE A 229 -5.75 30.82 -12.93
CA ILE A 229 -5.96 29.39 -13.22
C ILE A 229 -4.77 28.73 -13.92
N GLU A 230 -3.59 29.35 -13.90
CA GLU A 230 -2.42 28.88 -14.65
C GLU A 230 -2.08 27.42 -14.32
N GLU A 231 -2.02 27.08 -13.02
CA GLU A 231 -1.74 25.71 -12.57
C GLU A 231 -2.83 24.73 -12.99
N GLY A 232 -4.10 25.12 -12.87
CA GLY A 232 -5.24 24.30 -13.29
C GLY A 232 -5.23 24.03 -14.79
N LEU A 233 -4.88 25.02 -15.62
CA LEU A 233 -4.80 24.88 -17.07
C LEU A 233 -3.72 23.87 -17.48
N GLN A 234 -2.62 23.76 -16.73
CA GLN A 234 -1.59 22.74 -16.98
C GLN A 234 -2.07 21.31 -16.73
N LEU A 235 -3.13 21.13 -15.94
CA LEU A 235 -3.71 19.82 -15.60
C LEU A 235 -4.80 19.39 -16.59
N ILE A 236 -5.31 20.29 -17.43
CA ILE A 236 -6.34 19.98 -18.42
C ILE A 236 -5.77 19.12 -19.56
N ARG A 237 -6.47 18.04 -19.88
CA ARG A 237 -6.10 17.10 -20.94
C ARG A 237 -6.70 17.52 -22.28
N TYR A 238 -6.20 18.63 -22.85
CA TYR A 238 -6.70 19.25 -24.08
C TYR A 238 -6.93 18.28 -25.26
N ASN A 239 -6.17 17.19 -25.33
CA ASN A 239 -6.31 16.13 -26.34
C ASN A 239 -7.70 15.45 -26.36
N TYR A 240 -8.48 15.59 -25.28
CA TYR A 240 -9.84 15.05 -25.14
C TYR A 240 -10.94 16.09 -25.37
N ILE A 241 -10.58 17.32 -25.73
CA ILE A 241 -11.54 18.38 -26.00
C ILE A 241 -11.70 18.55 -27.51
N HIS A 242 -12.91 18.26 -28.01
CA HIS A 242 -13.27 18.43 -29.42
C HIS A 242 -14.06 19.73 -29.61
N ARG A 243 -13.48 20.86 -29.22
CA ARG A 243 -14.06 22.21 -29.35
C ARG A 243 -12.97 23.22 -29.69
N ASN A 244 -13.35 24.27 -30.40
CA ASN A 244 -12.49 25.44 -30.58
C ASN A 244 -12.60 26.36 -29.36
N PHE A 245 -11.47 26.76 -28.79
CA PHE A 245 -11.45 27.53 -27.54
C PHE A 245 -11.55 29.04 -27.75
N ASN A 246 -11.30 29.56 -28.97
CA ASN A 246 -11.47 30.93 -29.50
C ASN A 246 -11.46 32.11 -28.50
N GLU A 247 -12.39 32.14 -27.54
CA GLU A 247 -12.46 33.12 -26.45
C GLU A 247 -11.32 32.98 -25.43
N PHE A 248 -10.84 31.76 -25.17
CA PHE A 248 -9.79 31.46 -24.18
C PHE A 248 -8.45 31.04 -24.78
N ASP A 249 -8.28 31.13 -26.11
CA ASP A 249 -7.04 30.72 -26.80
C ASP A 249 -5.77 31.39 -26.25
N GLN A 250 -5.91 32.61 -25.73
CA GLN A 250 -4.80 33.42 -25.21
C GLN A 250 -4.22 32.89 -23.89
N ILE A 251 -5.03 32.19 -23.09
CA ILE A 251 -4.62 31.67 -21.77
C ILE A 251 -4.24 30.18 -21.83
N ILE A 252 -4.61 29.48 -22.90
CA ILE A 252 -4.27 28.07 -23.08
C ILE A 252 -2.75 27.91 -23.25
N PRO A 253 -2.10 26.98 -22.53
CA PRO A 253 -0.67 26.78 -22.65
C PRO A 253 -0.31 26.34 -24.07
N LYS A 254 0.52 27.14 -24.76
CA LYS A 254 0.86 27.00 -26.19
C LYS A 254 1.47 25.63 -26.57
N ASN A 255 2.02 24.93 -25.59
CA ASN A 255 2.69 23.64 -25.77
C ASN A 255 1.72 22.48 -26.10
N PHE A 256 0.42 22.62 -25.83
CA PHE A 256 -0.57 21.54 -26.01
C PHE A 256 -1.31 21.57 -27.36
N LEU A 257 -1.22 22.65 -28.12
CA LEU A 257 -1.95 22.83 -29.39
C LEU A 257 -1.46 21.90 -30.53
N TYR A 258 -0.40 21.12 -30.33
CA TYR A 258 0.24 20.32 -31.39
C TYR A 258 0.26 18.80 -31.18
N SER A 259 -0.30 18.25 -30.08
CA SER A 259 -0.30 16.79 -29.87
C SER A 259 -1.54 16.12 -30.48
N SER A 260 -1.58 16.02 -31.81
CA SER A 260 -2.57 15.21 -32.50
C SER A 260 -2.27 13.71 -32.31
N ARG A 261 -3.19 13.04 -31.61
CA ARG A 261 -3.35 11.58 -31.39
C ARG A 261 -2.61 11.00 -30.18
N SER A 262 -3.36 10.76 -29.09
CA SER A 262 -3.03 9.73 -28.12
C SER A 262 -4.25 8.87 -27.79
N ARG A 263 -4.01 7.59 -27.54
CA ARG A 263 -5.01 6.54 -27.32
C ARG A 263 -5.77 6.81 -26.02
N VAL A 264 -7.10 6.79 -26.11
CA VAL A 264 -8.04 6.86 -24.99
C VAL A 264 -7.51 6.05 -23.80
N MET A 265 -7.20 6.74 -22.70
CA MET A 265 -6.90 6.13 -21.41
C MET A 265 -8.23 5.63 -20.83
N VAL A 266 -8.32 4.33 -20.60
CA VAL A 266 -9.53 3.71 -20.05
C VAL A 266 -9.09 2.94 -18.84
N ASP A 267 -9.15 3.61 -17.71
CA ASP A 267 -8.79 3.06 -16.42
C ASP A 267 -9.91 2.18 -15.83
N PRO A 268 -9.66 1.47 -14.72
CA PRO A 268 -10.59 0.45 -14.24
C PRO A 268 -11.86 1.01 -13.62
N LYS A 269 -12.87 1.33 -14.43
CA LYS A 269 -14.17 1.83 -13.93
C LYS A 269 -14.84 0.93 -12.89
N VAL A 270 -14.50 -0.36 -12.84
CA VAL A 270 -15.05 -1.36 -11.90
C VAL A 270 -14.57 -1.11 -10.46
N VAL A 271 -13.41 -0.50 -10.27
CA VAL A 271 -12.83 -0.21 -8.95
C VAL A 271 -12.46 1.26 -8.83
N SER A 272 -12.43 1.77 -7.62
CA SER A 272 -11.98 3.13 -7.30
C SER A 272 -10.50 3.32 -7.58
N ASN A 273 -10.07 4.58 -7.57
CA ASN A 273 -8.67 4.94 -7.76
C ASN A 273 -7.82 4.49 -6.59
N ARG A 274 -8.31 4.65 -5.36
CA ARG A 274 -7.70 4.09 -4.16
C ARG A 274 -7.45 2.60 -4.30
N PHE A 275 -8.46 1.83 -4.70
CA PHE A 275 -8.27 0.39 -4.80
C PHE A 275 -7.35 -0.02 -5.95
N ALA A 276 -7.41 0.67 -7.09
CA ALA A 276 -6.42 0.50 -8.16
C ALA A 276 -4.99 0.84 -7.70
N GLY A 277 -4.84 1.84 -6.83
CA GLY A 277 -3.60 2.21 -6.15
C GLY A 277 -3.09 1.14 -5.19
N ILE A 278 -3.97 0.56 -4.37
CA ILE A 278 -3.67 -0.59 -3.50
C ILE A 278 -3.17 -1.80 -4.33
N ILE A 279 -3.88 -2.13 -5.42
CA ILE A 279 -3.47 -3.17 -6.36
C ILE A 279 -2.10 -2.85 -6.96
N ALA A 280 -1.87 -1.60 -7.36
CA ALA A 280 -0.59 -1.14 -7.91
C ALA A 280 0.56 -1.24 -6.90
N ALA A 281 0.34 -0.87 -5.64
CA ALA A 281 1.33 -0.99 -4.57
C ALA A 281 1.71 -2.45 -4.38
N TRP A 282 0.70 -3.33 -4.41
CA TRP A 282 0.92 -4.77 -4.37
C TRP A 282 1.71 -5.27 -5.59
N ILE A 283 1.40 -4.83 -6.80
CA ILE A 283 2.19 -5.17 -8.00
C ILE A 283 3.68 -4.83 -7.82
N ASP A 284 3.98 -3.69 -7.17
CA ASP A 284 5.35 -3.27 -6.84
C ASP A 284 5.94 -3.91 -5.56
N ARG A 285 5.24 -4.89 -4.96
CA ARG A 285 5.59 -5.53 -3.67
C ARG A 285 5.72 -4.58 -2.49
N LYS A 286 5.04 -3.45 -2.55
CA LYS A 286 4.93 -2.51 -1.44
C LYS A 286 3.78 -2.93 -0.54
N ASP A 287 3.91 -2.62 0.75
CA ASP A 287 2.79 -2.69 1.67
C ASP A 287 1.82 -1.54 1.32
N PRO A 288 0.58 -1.83 0.91
CA PRO A 288 -0.38 -0.79 0.57
C PRO A 288 -0.71 0.12 1.76
N THR A 289 -0.44 -0.30 2.99
CA THR A 289 -0.63 0.53 4.19
C THR A 289 0.53 1.52 4.41
N GLU A 290 1.76 1.15 4.04
CA GLU A 290 2.96 1.98 4.23
C GLU A 290 3.29 2.85 3.01
N ALA A 291 2.96 2.41 1.79
CA ALA A 291 3.26 3.11 0.55
C ALA A 291 2.05 3.11 -0.38
N GLN A 292 1.09 3.98 -0.04
CA GLN A 292 -0.15 4.14 -0.79
C GLN A 292 0.12 4.80 -2.15
N TYR A 293 -0.23 4.08 -3.21
CA TYR A 293 -0.44 4.73 -4.50
C TYR A 293 -1.86 5.29 -4.54
N THR A 294 -1.99 6.53 -4.99
CA THR A 294 -3.23 7.24 -5.26
C THR A 294 -3.43 7.35 -6.78
N ALA A 295 -4.52 7.97 -7.23
CA ALA A 295 -4.68 8.26 -8.67
C ALA A 295 -3.50 9.08 -9.25
N VAL A 296 -2.90 9.94 -8.41
CA VAL A 296 -1.90 10.94 -8.84
C VAL A 296 -0.52 10.29 -9.02
N ASN A 297 -0.10 9.47 -8.06
CA ASN A 297 1.27 8.93 -8.02
C ASN A 297 1.36 7.46 -8.47
N ASN A 298 0.28 6.88 -8.99
CA ASN A 298 0.29 5.49 -9.47
C ASN A 298 1.28 5.34 -10.63
N PRO A 299 2.33 4.50 -10.49
CA PRO A 299 3.33 4.31 -11.54
C PRO A 299 2.82 3.42 -12.67
N PHE A 300 1.65 2.79 -12.52
CA PHE A 300 1.08 1.90 -13.51
C PHE A 300 -0.06 2.54 -14.30
N ARG A 301 -0.14 2.16 -15.58
CA ARG A 301 -1.24 2.41 -16.48
C ARG A 301 -2.00 1.10 -16.71
N PHE A 302 -3.30 1.12 -16.40
CA PHE A 302 -4.20 -0.01 -16.62
C PHE A 302 -4.98 0.21 -17.91
N ARG A 303 -4.46 -0.29 -19.04
CA ARG A 303 -5.14 -0.15 -20.31
C ARG A 303 -6.21 -1.21 -20.46
N HIS A 304 -7.48 -0.84 -20.38
CA HIS A 304 -8.61 -1.73 -20.63
C HIS A 304 -8.51 -2.40 -22.01
N VAL A 305 -8.68 -3.73 -22.05
CA VAL A 305 -8.64 -4.52 -23.29
C VAL A 305 -9.86 -5.40 -23.51
N PHE A 306 -10.68 -5.63 -22.48
CA PHE A 306 -11.88 -6.45 -22.56
C PHE A 306 -12.90 -6.06 -21.48
N ARG A 307 -14.20 -5.99 -21.85
CA ARG A 307 -15.35 -5.82 -20.94
C ARG A 307 -16.49 -6.75 -21.31
N MET A 308 -17.08 -7.35 -20.29
CA MET A 308 -18.36 -8.04 -20.30
C MET A 308 -19.28 -7.39 -19.25
N ASN A 309 -20.54 -7.17 -19.60
CA ASN A 309 -21.61 -6.73 -18.69
C ASN A 309 -22.87 -7.59 -18.89
N ASP A 310 -23.60 -7.84 -17.80
CA ASP A 310 -24.74 -8.74 -17.61
C ASP A 310 -25.78 -8.82 -18.74
N ASN A 311 -26.00 -7.73 -19.47
CA ASN A 311 -27.07 -7.61 -20.47
C ASN A 311 -26.67 -8.08 -21.87
N THR A 312 -25.49 -8.65 -22.02
CA THR A 312 -25.10 -9.31 -23.28
C THR A 312 -24.89 -10.79 -23.01
N TYR A 313 -25.66 -11.66 -23.69
CA TYR A 313 -25.28 -13.06 -23.87
C TYR A 313 -23.79 -13.05 -24.23
N PHE A 314 -22.94 -13.71 -23.45
CA PHE A 314 -21.51 -13.76 -23.74
C PHE A 314 -21.29 -14.15 -25.20
N SER A 315 -22.14 -15.07 -25.69
CA SER A 315 -22.21 -15.49 -27.09
C SER A 315 -22.46 -14.35 -28.08
N SER A 316 -23.20 -13.28 -27.79
CA SER A 316 -23.55 -12.22 -28.76
C SER A 316 -22.39 -11.25 -29.09
N ARG A 317 -21.59 -10.85 -28.09
CA ARG A 317 -20.31 -10.14 -28.34
C ARG A 317 -19.26 -11.10 -28.89
N HIS A 318 -19.26 -12.34 -28.43
CA HIS A 318 -18.38 -13.41 -28.90
C HIS A 318 -18.66 -13.79 -30.37
N TYR A 319 -19.93 -13.79 -30.82
CA TYR A 319 -20.36 -14.18 -32.18
C TYR A 319 -19.77 -13.26 -33.25
N ARG A 320 -19.64 -11.97 -32.95
CA ARG A 320 -19.00 -10.99 -33.85
C ARG A 320 -17.50 -11.19 -34.00
N PHE A 321 -16.82 -11.79 -33.02
CA PHE A 321 -15.40 -12.14 -33.09
C PHE A 321 -15.16 -13.60 -33.52
N HIS A 322 -16.20 -14.46 -33.49
CA HIS A 322 -16.15 -15.89 -33.75
C HIS A 322 -16.23 -16.30 -35.22
N GLN A 323 -16.63 -15.44 -36.15
CA GLN A 323 -16.72 -15.84 -37.56
C GLN A 323 -15.37 -16.26 -38.18
N PHE A 324 -14.23 -15.98 -37.54
CA PHE A 324 -12.90 -16.24 -38.11
C PHE A 324 -11.85 -16.88 -37.18
N SER A 325 -12.12 -17.18 -35.89
CA SER A 325 -11.21 -17.98 -35.05
C SER A 325 -11.82 -18.54 -33.75
N ASN A 326 -11.45 -19.77 -33.37
CA ASN A 326 -11.74 -20.39 -32.06
C ASN A 326 -10.87 -19.78 -30.93
N LYS A 327 -10.97 -18.47 -30.64
CA LYS A 327 -10.11 -17.79 -29.64
C LYS A 327 -10.91 -16.81 -28.77
N LEU A 328 -10.68 -16.81 -27.44
CA LEU A 328 -11.37 -15.90 -26.51
C LEU A 328 -10.97 -14.41 -26.67
N PRO A 329 -11.86 -13.45 -26.31
CA PRO A 329 -11.60 -12.00 -26.36
C PRO A 329 -10.42 -11.52 -25.49
N THR A 330 -10.05 -12.31 -24.48
CA THR A 330 -8.91 -12.06 -23.59
C THR A 330 -7.57 -12.21 -24.31
N ILE A 331 -7.54 -12.65 -25.58
CA ILE A 331 -6.32 -12.76 -26.38
C ILE A 331 -5.48 -11.48 -26.40
N LYS A 332 -6.13 -10.31 -26.33
CA LYS A 332 -5.44 -9.02 -26.26
C LYS A 332 -4.62 -8.84 -24.99
N CYS A 333 -4.89 -9.58 -23.92
CA CYS A 333 -4.09 -9.58 -22.69
C CYS A 333 -3.00 -10.65 -22.66
N HIS A 334 -2.86 -11.49 -23.70
CA HIS A 334 -1.89 -12.60 -23.67
C HIS A 334 -0.44 -12.11 -23.66
N GLU A 335 -0.19 -10.92 -24.20
CA GLU A 335 1.13 -10.31 -24.26
C GLU A 335 1.40 -9.42 -23.05
N GLY A 336 2.17 -9.96 -22.11
CA GLY A 336 2.68 -9.24 -20.94
C GLY A 336 1.73 -9.25 -19.74
N PRO A 337 1.98 -8.35 -18.78
CA PRO A 337 1.24 -8.29 -17.53
C PRO A 337 -0.25 -7.94 -17.74
N SER A 338 -1.13 -8.62 -17.02
CA SER A 338 -2.57 -8.47 -17.13
C SER A 338 -3.26 -8.48 -15.76
N LEU A 339 -4.20 -7.56 -15.56
CA LEU A 339 -5.06 -7.49 -14.38
C LEU A 339 -6.49 -7.83 -14.78
N MET A 340 -7.15 -8.68 -14.02
CA MET A 340 -8.55 -9.05 -14.18
C MET A 340 -9.35 -8.59 -12.97
N ILE A 341 -10.51 -8.01 -13.23
CA ILE A 341 -11.44 -7.54 -12.21
C ILE A 341 -12.83 -8.04 -12.59
N ILE A 342 -13.47 -8.72 -11.66
CA ILE A 342 -14.73 -9.42 -11.83
C ILE A 342 -15.66 -8.96 -10.72
N LYS A 343 -16.86 -8.50 -11.10
CA LYS A 343 -17.94 -8.21 -10.16
C LYS A 343 -18.87 -9.41 -10.11
N LEU A 344 -19.12 -9.94 -8.91
CA LEU A 344 -19.98 -11.10 -8.69
C LEU A 344 -21.44 -10.67 -8.64
N LYS A 345 -22.29 -11.46 -9.29
CA LYS A 345 -23.73 -11.22 -9.33
C LYS A 345 -24.36 -11.45 -7.95
N ASN A 346 -25.47 -10.74 -7.68
CA ASN A 346 -26.24 -10.72 -6.42
C ASN A 346 -25.49 -10.14 -5.20
N SER A 347 -24.22 -10.47 -5.01
CA SER A 347 -23.44 -9.98 -3.88
C SER A 347 -22.80 -8.62 -4.12
N GLY A 348 -22.55 -8.25 -5.37
CA GLY A 348 -21.82 -7.01 -5.72
C GLY A 348 -20.32 -7.05 -5.42
N LYS A 349 -19.86 -8.07 -4.67
CA LYS A 349 -18.45 -8.28 -4.32
C LYS A 349 -17.57 -8.36 -5.55
N ILE A 350 -16.34 -7.91 -5.41
CA ILE A 350 -15.34 -7.94 -6.47
C ILE A 350 -14.32 -9.02 -6.17
N ILE A 351 -13.95 -9.78 -7.18
CA ILE A 351 -12.79 -10.66 -7.19
C ILE A 351 -11.91 -10.30 -8.37
N GLY A 352 -10.60 -10.43 -8.22
CA GLY A 352 -9.68 -10.19 -9.30
C GLY A 352 -8.41 -11.00 -9.19
N ALA A 353 -7.60 -10.89 -10.23
CA ALA A 353 -6.34 -11.58 -10.30
C ALA A 353 -5.36 -10.87 -11.22
N TYR A 354 -4.10 -10.88 -10.82
CA TYR A 354 -3.00 -10.27 -11.55
C TYR A 354 -2.04 -11.35 -12.03
N ASN A 355 -1.80 -11.36 -13.34
CA ASN A 355 -0.75 -12.17 -13.95
C ASN A 355 0.40 -11.25 -14.42
N PRO A 356 1.62 -11.44 -13.91
CA PRO A 356 2.80 -10.64 -14.25
C PRO A 356 3.47 -11.04 -15.59
N ILE A 357 3.17 -12.23 -16.12
CA ILE A 357 3.91 -12.82 -17.24
C ILE A 357 3.05 -13.00 -18.49
N GLN A 358 3.70 -13.21 -19.62
CA GLN A 358 3.01 -13.53 -20.87
C GLN A 358 2.25 -14.85 -20.75
N TRP A 359 1.00 -14.85 -21.22
CA TRP A 359 0.21 -16.06 -21.32
C TRP A 359 0.71 -16.93 -22.48
N LYS A 360 1.31 -18.09 -22.18
CA LYS A 360 1.80 -19.02 -23.22
C LYS A 360 0.63 -19.85 -23.75
N LYS A 361 0.40 -19.80 -25.08
CA LYS A 361 -0.56 -20.67 -25.78
C LYS A 361 0.03 -22.07 -25.96
N GLY A 362 -0.80 -23.11 -25.81
CA GLY A 362 -0.44 -24.50 -26.08
C GLY A 362 -0.18 -25.36 -24.83
N ASN A 363 -0.55 -26.64 -24.94
CA ASN A 363 -0.50 -27.74 -23.96
C ASN A 363 -0.63 -27.33 -22.49
N TYR A 364 -1.83 -27.51 -21.93
CA TYR A 364 -2.20 -27.70 -20.50
C TYR A 364 -1.04 -27.61 -19.49
N SER A 365 -0.37 -26.48 -19.39
CA SER A 365 0.84 -26.36 -18.58
C SER A 365 0.79 -25.09 -17.78
N TYR A 366 0.89 -25.28 -16.48
CA TYR A 366 1.10 -24.20 -15.54
C TYR A 366 2.40 -23.44 -15.89
N ARG A 367 2.41 -22.16 -15.54
CA ARG A 367 3.57 -21.30 -15.60
C ARG A 367 3.93 -20.83 -14.21
N SER A 368 5.24 -20.89 -13.97
CA SER A 368 5.80 -20.53 -12.68
C SER A 368 5.89 -19.02 -12.53
N THR A 369 5.28 -18.46 -11.48
CA THR A 369 5.51 -17.08 -11.05
C THR A 369 5.05 -16.88 -9.61
N SER A 370 5.79 -16.13 -8.80
CA SER A 370 5.39 -15.67 -7.46
C SER A 370 4.86 -14.24 -7.45
N GLU A 371 4.95 -13.56 -8.60
CA GLU A 371 4.44 -12.19 -8.75
C GLU A 371 2.93 -12.19 -9.04
N SER A 372 2.32 -13.35 -9.24
CA SER A 372 0.87 -13.47 -9.37
C SER A 372 0.17 -13.42 -8.01
N PHE A 373 -1.02 -12.82 -7.99
CA PHE A 373 -1.89 -12.77 -6.83
C PHE A 373 -3.35 -12.75 -7.28
N ILE A 374 -4.22 -13.22 -6.41
CA ILE A 374 -5.67 -13.04 -6.48
C ILE A 374 -6.10 -12.07 -5.40
N PHE A 375 -7.29 -11.50 -5.52
CA PHE A 375 -7.82 -10.59 -4.50
C PHE A 375 -9.34 -10.58 -4.50
N SER A 376 -9.91 -10.17 -3.38
CA SER A 376 -11.34 -9.92 -3.23
C SER A 376 -11.60 -8.67 -2.41
N CYS A 377 -12.74 -8.04 -2.60
CA CYS A 377 -13.24 -6.95 -1.76
C CYS A 377 -14.76 -6.88 -1.85
N ASP A 378 -15.39 -6.21 -0.88
CA ASP A 378 -16.84 -6.15 -0.79
C ASP A 378 -17.45 -5.17 -1.79
N ASP A 379 -16.71 -4.13 -2.17
CA ASP A 379 -17.17 -3.08 -3.06
C ASP A 379 -16.06 -2.56 -3.99
N ARG A 380 -16.40 -1.58 -4.83
CA ARG A 380 -15.45 -0.91 -5.74
C ARG A 380 -14.35 -0.13 -5.01
N PHE A 381 -14.56 0.27 -3.76
CA PHE A 381 -13.60 1.04 -2.97
C PHE A 381 -12.50 0.18 -2.34
N GLY A 382 -12.64 -1.15 -2.43
CA GLY A 382 -11.75 -2.07 -1.75
C GLY A 382 -12.13 -2.23 -0.28
N SER A 383 -13.39 -2.01 0.12
CA SER A 383 -13.80 -2.30 1.50
C SER A 383 -13.56 -3.78 1.82
N ASN A 384 -13.00 -4.06 3.00
CA ASN A 384 -12.60 -5.40 3.43
C ASN A 384 -11.76 -6.17 2.39
N TYR A 385 -10.89 -5.45 1.66
CA TYR A 385 -10.07 -6.08 0.65
C TYR A 385 -9.10 -7.11 1.23
N GLN A 386 -8.81 -8.12 0.42
CA GLN A 386 -7.77 -9.10 0.66
C GLN A 386 -6.94 -9.27 -0.60
N LEU A 387 -5.61 -9.18 -0.45
CA LEU A 387 -4.64 -9.43 -1.51
C LEU A 387 -3.90 -10.72 -1.17
N CYS A 388 -4.06 -11.74 -2.00
CA CYS A 388 -3.62 -13.10 -1.69
C CYS A 388 -2.58 -13.55 -2.72
N ARG A 389 -1.34 -13.75 -2.26
CA ARG A 389 -0.23 -14.20 -3.10
C ARG A 389 -0.33 -15.67 -3.42
N VAL A 390 0.24 -16.06 -4.55
CA VAL A 390 0.41 -17.46 -4.89
C VAL A 390 1.34 -18.16 -3.88
N ILE A 391 0.93 -19.33 -3.39
CA ILE A 391 1.71 -20.20 -2.51
C ILE A 391 2.50 -21.20 -3.36
N ASP A 392 1.82 -21.86 -4.30
CA ASP A 392 2.45 -22.76 -5.27
C ASP A 392 2.72 -22.00 -6.56
N TYR A 393 3.86 -21.32 -6.57
CA TYR A 393 4.27 -20.52 -7.72
C TYR A 393 4.44 -21.35 -8.99
N ASN A 394 4.80 -22.64 -8.92
CA ASN A 394 4.94 -23.50 -10.10
C ASN A 394 3.61 -23.77 -10.79
N ARG A 395 2.53 -23.67 -10.03
CA ARG A 395 1.16 -23.84 -10.48
C ARG A 395 0.36 -22.53 -10.42
N ALA A 396 1.04 -21.39 -10.59
CA ALA A 396 0.45 -20.06 -10.44
C ALA A 396 -0.59 -19.73 -11.50
N VAL A 397 -0.24 -19.82 -12.79
CA VAL A 397 -1.15 -19.43 -13.87
C VAL A 397 -1.16 -20.48 -14.97
N CYS A 398 -2.32 -20.73 -15.56
CA CYS A 398 -2.47 -21.69 -16.65
C CYS A 398 -3.49 -21.18 -17.65
N LEU A 399 -3.28 -21.53 -18.92
CA LEU A 399 -4.22 -21.25 -19.99
C LEU A 399 -4.81 -22.59 -20.44
N LEU A 400 -6.06 -22.84 -20.06
CA LEU A 400 -6.79 -24.08 -20.34
C LEU A 400 -7.64 -23.90 -21.60
N GLY A 401 -7.11 -24.32 -22.76
CA GLY A 401 -7.71 -23.99 -24.04
C GLY A 401 -7.56 -22.50 -24.32
N ASP A 402 -8.60 -21.72 -24.05
CA ASP A 402 -8.59 -20.25 -24.08
C ASP A 402 -8.92 -19.63 -22.70
N LEU A 403 -9.29 -20.44 -21.70
CA LEU A 403 -9.74 -19.96 -20.39
C LEU A 403 -8.56 -19.71 -19.46
N LEU A 404 -8.61 -18.56 -18.78
CA LEU A 404 -7.57 -18.10 -17.88
C LEU A 404 -7.75 -18.78 -16.52
N LYS A 405 -6.67 -19.30 -15.95
CA LYS A 405 -6.67 -19.93 -14.63
C LYS A 405 -5.56 -19.35 -13.77
N PHE A 406 -5.89 -19.06 -12.52
CA PHE A 406 -4.94 -18.75 -11.46
C PHE A 406 -4.95 -19.92 -10.49
N GLY A 407 -3.99 -20.82 -10.64
CA GLY A 407 -4.02 -22.14 -10.02
C GLY A 407 -5.33 -22.85 -10.33
N ASP A 408 -5.84 -23.56 -9.33
CA ASP A 408 -7.21 -24.05 -9.29
C ASP A 408 -8.12 -23.21 -8.37
N ASP A 409 -7.65 -22.03 -7.95
CA ASP A 409 -8.29 -21.16 -6.96
C ASP A 409 -9.16 -20.07 -7.60
N LEU A 410 -8.83 -19.63 -8.81
CA LEU A 410 -9.71 -18.82 -9.63
C LEU A 410 -9.73 -19.35 -11.06
N LYS A 411 -10.88 -19.92 -11.44
CA LYS A 411 -11.11 -20.54 -12.74
C LYS A 411 -12.36 -19.99 -13.37
N PHE A 412 -12.29 -19.69 -14.67
CA PHE A 412 -13.49 -19.31 -15.42
C PHE A 412 -14.03 -20.53 -16.16
N THR A 413 -15.35 -20.69 -16.10
CA THR A 413 -16.11 -21.70 -16.85
C THR A 413 -17.19 -21.02 -17.66
N TYR A 414 -17.52 -21.60 -18.80
CA TYR A 414 -18.56 -21.11 -19.69
C TYR A 414 -19.60 -22.19 -19.92
N ASP A 415 -20.86 -21.87 -19.69
CA ASP A 415 -21.99 -22.78 -19.85
C ASP A 415 -23.22 -22.03 -20.37
N GLU A 416 -23.89 -22.57 -21.39
CA GLU A 416 -25.13 -22.05 -21.99
C GLU A 416 -25.22 -20.52 -22.22
N GLY A 417 -24.11 -19.85 -22.57
CA GLY A 417 -24.12 -18.40 -22.79
C GLY A 417 -23.65 -17.55 -21.62
N ASN A 418 -23.38 -18.15 -20.46
CA ASN A 418 -23.02 -17.47 -19.21
C ASN A 418 -21.59 -17.81 -18.76
N VAL A 419 -20.85 -16.79 -18.31
CA VAL A 419 -19.55 -16.99 -17.66
C VAL A 419 -19.77 -17.11 -16.16
N LYS A 420 -19.16 -18.14 -15.57
CA LYS A 420 -19.09 -18.35 -14.12
C LYS A 420 -17.63 -18.41 -13.69
N CYS A 421 -17.35 -18.05 -12.45
CA CYS A 421 -16.04 -18.29 -11.85
C CYS A 421 -16.15 -19.31 -10.72
N LYS A 422 -15.22 -20.27 -10.70
CA LYS A 422 -15.04 -21.23 -9.61
C LYS A 422 -13.91 -20.77 -8.71
N ILE A 423 -14.20 -20.73 -7.41
CA ILE A 423 -13.27 -20.41 -6.34
C ILE A 423 -12.80 -21.68 -5.63
N GLY A 424 -11.51 -21.74 -5.32
CA GLY A 424 -10.85 -22.78 -4.51
C GLY A 424 -9.74 -22.19 -3.64
N HIS A 425 -9.12 -23.00 -2.80
CA HIS A 425 -8.12 -22.56 -1.80
C HIS A 425 -6.86 -23.44 -1.71
N GLU A 426 -6.35 -23.91 -2.85
CA GLU A 426 -5.24 -24.86 -2.90
C GLU A 426 -3.89 -24.21 -3.28
N PHE A 427 -3.88 -23.14 -4.08
CA PHE A 427 -2.68 -22.65 -4.78
C PHE A 427 -2.24 -21.24 -4.37
N TYR A 428 -3.16 -20.42 -3.85
CA TYR A 428 -2.98 -19.06 -3.39
C TYR A 428 -3.32 -18.99 -1.90
N GLU A 429 -2.88 -17.90 -1.25
CA GLU A 429 -3.39 -17.52 0.06
C GLU A 429 -4.93 -17.45 0.01
N GLN A 430 -5.57 -17.89 1.10
CA GLN A 430 -7.01 -18.04 1.12
C GLN A 430 -7.71 -16.68 1.09
N ILE A 431 -8.53 -16.46 0.05
CA ILE A 431 -9.47 -15.33 -0.02
C ILE A 431 -10.72 -15.62 0.84
N SER A 432 -11.38 -14.57 1.32
CA SER A 432 -12.55 -14.62 2.21
C SER A 432 -13.86 -15.07 1.54
N LEU A 433 -13.81 -15.41 0.25
CA LEU A 433 -14.91 -16.03 -0.48
C LEU A 433 -14.89 -17.54 -0.27
N ALA A 434 -16.05 -18.13 0.02
CA ALA A 434 -16.18 -19.58 0.14
C ALA A 434 -15.86 -20.30 -1.19
N GLU A 435 -15.39 -21.54 -1.10
CA GLU A 435 -15.27 -22.39 -2.28
C GLU A 435 -16.64 -22.60 -2.93
N GLY A 436 -16.69 -22.47 -4.26
CA GLY A 436 -17.97 -22.55 -4.95
C GLY A 436 -17.90 -22.03 -6.37
N ILE A 437 -19.08 -21.98 -6.99
CA ILE A 437 -19.29 -21.44 -8.32
C ILE A 437 -20.12 -20.17 -8.19
N TYR A 438 -19.62 -19.09 -8.76
CA TYR A 438 -20.22 -17.77 -8.69
C TYR A 438 -20.60 -17.28 -10.08
N GLU A 439 -21.76 -16.63 -10.16
CA GLU A 439 -22.18 -15.91 -11.37
C GLU A 439 -21.47 -14.55 -11.46
N VAL A 440 -21.18 -14.14 -12.69
CA VAL A 440 -20.43 -12.91 -12.98
C VAL A 440 -21.36 -11.85 -13.57
N ASP A 441 -21.39 -10.67 -12.94
CA ASP A 441 -22.13 -9.48 -13.38
C ASP A 441 -21.29 -8.66 -14.39
N GLU A 442 -20.03 -8.44 -14.04
CA GLU A 442 -19.09 -7.68 -14.86
C GLU A 442 -17.73 -8.38 -14.90
N TRP A 443 -17.07 -8.42 -16.06
CA TRP A 443 -15.69 -8.90 -16.18
C TRP A 443 -14.87 -7.96 -17.05
N ASN A 444 -13.83 -7.38 -16.45
CA ASN A 444 -12.91 -6.48 -17.13
C ASN A 444 -11.48 -7.02 -17.06
N VAL A 445 -10.76 -6.87 -18.16
CA VAL A 445 -9.34 -7.21 -18.24
C VAL A 445 -8.55 -6.01 -18.74
N TYR A 446 -7.42 -5.75 -18.09
CA TYR A 446 -6.53 -4.63 -18.34
C TYR A 446 -5.13 -5.17 -18.66
N LYS A 447 -4.45 -4.56 -19.64
CA LYS A 447 -2.99 -4.65 -19.71
C LYS A 447 -2.39 -3.72 -18.69
N VAL A 448 -1.42 -4.22 -17.94
CA VAL A 448 -0.68 -3.41 -16.98
C VAL A 448 0.66 -3.02 -17.59
N ARG A 449 0.98 -1.72 -17.56
CA ARG A 449 2.28 -1.18 -17.97
C ARG A 449 2.72 -0.14 -16.97
N ARG A 450 4.02 0.06 -16.82
CA ARG A 450 4.52 1.24 -16.10
C ARG A 450 4.40 2.47 -17.01
N LYS A 451 4.13 3.64 -16.43
CA LYS A 451 3.96 4.92 -17.17
C LYS A 451 5.28 5.42 -17.77
N ASP A 452 6.39 5.05 -17.14
CA ASP A 452 7.76 5.34 -17.53
C ASP A 452 8.24 4.54 -18.78
N ASP A 453 7.39 3.70 -19.37
CA ASP A 453 7.70 2.76 -20.47
C ASP A 453 8.94 1.85 -20.22
N LEU A 454 9.45 1.81 -18.99
CA LEU A 454 10.46 0.84 -18.57
C LEU A 454 9.80 -0.56 -18.56
N PRO A 455 10.55 -1.64 -18.86
CA PRO A 455 10.09 -3.00 -18.55
C PRO A 455 9.60 -3.02 -17.11
N MET A 456 8.60 -3.84 -16.71
CA MET A 456 8.22 -3.95 -15.30
C MET A 456 9.47 -4.21 -14.44
N ARG A 457 9.98 -3.12 -13.91
CA ARG A 457 11.18 -2.94 -13.14
C ARG A 457 10.73 -1.93 -12.14
N VAL A 458 10.72 -2.35 -10.90
CA VAL A 458 10.44 -1.53 -9.74
C VAL A 458 11.26 -0.23 -9.88
N MET A 459 10.65 0.89 -10.28
CA MET A 459 11.30 2.19 -10.04
C MET A 459 11.15 2.45 -8.56
N ILE A 460 12.29 2.43 -7.91
CA ILE A 460 12.46 2.80 -6.52
C ILE A 460 12.98 4.22 -6.59
N ASN A 461 12.19 5.18 -6.12
CA ASN A 461 12.75 6.47 -5.78
C ASN A 461 13.66 6.30 -4.55
N TRP A 462 14.80 6.96 -4.60
CA TRP A 462 16.02 6.57 -3.92
C TRP A 462 16.00 6.91 -2.43
N ASP A 463 16.05 5.88 -1.61
CA ASP A 463 16.88 5.87 -0.40
C ASP A 463 17.41 4.45 -0.20
N LEU A 464 18.62 4.24 -0.74
CA LEU A 464 19.37 3.01 -0.61
C LEU A 464 20.05 3.01 0.76
N GLU A 465 19.23 2.90 1.81
CA GLU A 465 19.73 2.75 3.17
C GLU A 465 19.36 1.35 3.67
N SER A 466 20.33 0.44 3.57
CA SER A 466 20.37 -0.69 4.48
C SER A 466 20.49 -0.15 5.90
N LYS A 467 19.75 -0.72 6.84
CA LYS A 467 19.94 -0.41 8.27
C LYS A 467 21.10 -1.18 8.89
N ILE A 468 21.70 -2.11 8.12
CA ILE A 468 22.73 -3.04 8.56
C ILE A 468 24.11 -2.60 8.04
N ILE A 469 24.25 -2.22 6.78
CA ILE A 469 25.53 -1.81 6.16
C ILE A 469 25.47 -0.40 5.58
N ASN A 470 26.62 0.28 5.49
CA ASN A 470 26.75 1.52 4.72
C ASN A 470 26.52 1.26 3.22
N SER A 471 25.90 2.24 2.55
CA SER A 471 25.69 2.25 1.10
C SER A 471 26.95 1.99 0.26
N ASP A 472 28.14 2.36 0.75
CA ASP A 472 29.42 2.11 0.04
C ASP A 472 29.75 0.60 -0.07
N PHE A 473 29.30 -0.21 0.89
CA PHE A 473 29.57 -1.64 0.89
C PHE A 473 28.85 -2.37 -0.27
N PHE A 474 27.75 -1.82 -0.79
CA PHE A 474 27.12 -2.34 -2.02
C PHE A 474 28.03 -2.23 -3.24
N GLY A 475 28.96 -1.27 -3.26
CA GLY A 475 29.98 -1.16 -4.30
C GLY A 475 30.94 -2.34 -4.28
N ILE A 476 31.38 -2.74 -3.09
CA ILE A 476 32.23 -3.92 -2.88
C ILE A 476 31.50 -5.20 -3.29
N ILE A 477 30.23 -5.36 -2.86
CA ILE A 477 29.38 -6.49 -3.25
C ILE A 477 29.24 -6.56 -4.77
N SER A 478 28.92 -5.43 -5.44
CA SER A 478 28.81 -5.34 -6.91
C SER A 478 30.09 -5.75 -7.62
N THR A 479 31.24 -5.33 -7.09
CA THR A 479 32.57 -5.65 -7.60
C THR A 479 32.84 -7.15 -7.54
N TRP A 480 32.43 -7.77 -6.43
CA TRP A 480 32.48 -9.21 -6.27
C TRP A 480 31.48 -9.94 -7.18
N ILE A 481 30.29 -9.42 -7.44
CA ILE A 481 29.40 -10.05 -8.42
C ILE A 481 30.08 -10.08 -9.81
N ASP A 482 30.75 -9.00 -10.20
CA ASP A 482 31.45 -8.89 -11.50
C ASP A 482 32.84 -9.53 -11.56
N LYS A 483 33.41 -9.95 -10.42
CA LYS A 483 34.80 -10.43 -10.31
C LYS A 483 35.83 -9.39 -10.81
N LYS A 484 35.63 -8.11 -10.47
CA LYS A 484 36.56 -7.02 -10.78
C LYS A 484 37.58 -6.79 -9.68
N ASP A 485 38.71 -6.20 -10.07
CA ASP A 485 39.78 -5.82 -9.13
C ASP A 485 39.44 -4.51 -8.38
N ASP A 486 38.99 -3.48 -9.11
CA ASP A 486 38.68 -2.17 -8.52
C ASP A 486 37.22 -2.06 -8.07
N PRO A 487 36.97 -1.52 -6.85
CA PRO A 487 35.62 -1.38 -6.32
C PRO A 487 34.80 -0.36 -7.10
N TYR A 488 33.53 -0.68 -7.36
CA TYR A 488 32.56 0.29 -7.83
C TYR A 488 32.29 1.37 -6.78
N LEU A 489 32.18 2.61 -7.24
CA LEU A 489 31.62 3.72 -6.48
C LEU A 489 30.10 3.68 -6.58
N LYS A 490 29.41 4.26 -5.59
CA LYS A 490 27.93 4.33 -5.57
C LYS A 490 27.34 4.87 -6.88
N SER A 491 28.01 5.86 -7.49
CA SER A 491 27.58 6.51 -8.74
C SER A 491 27.69 5.62 -9.98
N ASN A 492 28.55 4.60 -9.99
CA ASN A 492 28.84 3.77 -11.17
C ASN A 492 28.56 2.28 -10.97
N MET A 493 27.89 1.88 -9.87
CA MET A 493 27.51 0.48 -9.66
C MET A 493 26.54 -0.01 -10.76
N PRO A 494 26.82 -1.17 -11.39
CA PRO A 494 25.98 -1.73 -12.44
C PRO A 494 24.75 -2.48 -11.90
N TYR A 495 24.68 -2.70 -10.60
CA TYR A 495 23.59 -3.39 -9.93
C TYR A 495 22.67 -2.44 -9.17
N GLN A 496 21.40 -2.82 -9.10
CA GLN A 496 20.36 -2.26 -8.25
C GLN A 496 20.03 -3.27 -7.16
N PHE A 497 20.10 -2.84 -5.90
CA PHE A 497 19.72 -3.63 -4.73
C PHE A 497 18.37 -3.14 -4.23
N THR A 498 17.33 -3.92 -4.51
CA THR A 498 15.94 -3.61 -4.15
C THR A 498 15.60 -4.30 -2.83
N PRO A 499 15.37 -3.59 -1.72
CA PRO A 499 14.97 -4.24 -0.47
C PRO A 499 13.64 -4.96 -0.69
N ILE A 500 13.62 -6.27 -0.41
CA ILE A 500 12.41 -7.10 -0.51
C ILE A 500 11.97 -7.63 0.86
N PHE A 501 12.87 -7.62 1.85
CA PHE A 501 12.55 -7.98 3.23
C PHE A 501 13.41 -7.19 4.22
N ARG A 502 12.80 -6.79 5.33
CA ARG A 502 13.45 -6.19 6.49
C ARG A 502 12.72 -6.61 7.76
N MET A 503 13.47 -7.12 8.74
CA MET A 503 12.97 -7.41 10.09
C MET A 503 12.92 -6.10 10.91
N LYS A 504 11.74 -5.71 11.45
CA LYS A 504 11.60 -4.54 12.36
C LYS A 504 11.95 -4.95 13.83
N ASP A 505 12.50 -4.00 14.58
CA ASP A 505 13.26 -4.11 15.85
C ASP A 505 12.72 -4.97 17.04
N ASN A 506 13.67 -5.66 17.67
CA ASN A 506 14.01 -5.85 19.10
C ASN A 506 13.02 -6.25 20.21
N SER A 507 11.69 -6.33 20.04
CA SER A 507 10.85 -6.80 21.15
C SER A 507 10.87 -8.32 21.28
N ALA A 508 11.10 -8.80 22.51
CA ALA A 508 11.16 -10.21 22.89
C ALA A 508 9.80 -10.95 22.82
N PHE A 509 8.94 -10.61 21.86
CA PHE A 509 7.66 -11.26 21.58
C PHE A 509 7.35 -11.07 20.09
N PHE A 510 7.51 -12.13 19.28
CA PHE A 510 7.23 -12.11 17.85
C PHE A 510 5.73 -11.89 17.62
N PRO A 511 5.29 -10.80 16.96
CA PRO A 511 3.90 -10.68 16.57
C PRO A 511 3.72 -11.40 15.24
N LYS A 512 2.72 -12.26 15.18
CA LYS A 512 1.85 -12.74 14.09
C LYS A 512 1.93 -12.14 12.65
N GLN A 513 2.62 -11.04 12.40
CA GLN A 513 2.67 -10.28 11.15
C GLN A 513 3.74 -10.76 10.14
N TYR A 514 4.79 -11.47 10.59
CA TYR A 514 5.84 -12.02 9.70
C TYR A 514 5.64 -13.51 9.39
N TYR A 515 4.54 -14.05 9.88
CA TYR A 515 4.14 -15.44 9.78
C TYR A 515 2.85 -15.47 8.97
N ASN A 516 2.83 -16.20 7.86
CA ASN A 516 1.56 -16.48 7.22
C ASN A 516 0.82 -17.49 8.10
N GLN A 517 -0.21 -17.05 8.83
CA GLN A 517 -0.95 -17.86 9.81
C GLN A 517 -1.69 -19.05 9.19
N LEU A 518 -1.95 -19.01 7.88
CA LEU A 518 -2.61 -20.10 7.14
C LEU A 518 -1.63 -21.19 6.68
N THR A 519 -0.33 -20.86 6.53
CA THR A 519 0.68 -21.81 6.00
C THR A 519 1.81 -22.12 6.98
N GLU A 520 1.88 -21.36 8.07
CA GLU A 520 2.87 -21.47 9.14
C GLU A 520 4.32 -21.32 8.65
N ARG A 521 4.50 -20.38 7.70
CA ARG A 521 5.78 -20.05 7.06
C ARG A 521 6.24 -18.65 7.42
N VAL A 522 7.55 -18.47 7.53
CA VAL A 522 8.17 -17.15 7.66
C VAL A 522 8.12 -16.44 6.29
N LEU A 523 7.57 -15.23 6.24
CA LEU A 523 7.43 -14.40 5.03
C LEU A 523 8.74 -14.00 4.26
N PRO A 524 9.95 -13.88 4.84
CA PRO A 524 11.15 -13.46 4.10
C PRO A 524 11.49 -14.38 2.94
N THR A 525 11.39 -15.70 3.15
CA THR A 525 11.88 -16.67 2.18
C THR A 525 10.97 -16.79 0.96
N MET A 526 9.68 -16.45 1.11
CA MET A 526 8.75 -16.34 -0.01
C MET A 526 9.07 -15.17 -0.95
N LYS A 527 9.80 -14.16 -0.46
CA LYS A 527 10.09 -12.95 -1.25
C LYS A 527 11.32 -13.09 -2.14
N CYS A 528 12.23 -14.03 -1.86
CA CYS A 528 13.49 -14.22 -2.58
C CYS A 528 13.47 -15.29 -3.70
N HIS A 529 12.35 -15.96 -3.97
CA HIS A 529 12.25 -17.06 -4.96
C HIS A 529 12.55 -16.69 -6.42
N HIS A 530 12.80 -15.41 -6.74
CA HIS A 530 13.03 -14.93 -8.10
C HIS A 530 14.28 -14.06 -8.21
N GLY A 531 15.31 -14.67 -8.78
CA GLY A 531 16.54 -14.06 -9.23
C GLY A 531 17.60 -13.92 -8.14
N PRO A 532 18.73 -13.29 -8.52
CA PRO A 532 19.80 -13.00 -7.60
C PRO A 532 19.34 -12.24 -6.35
N SER A 533 19.83 -12.66 -5.19
CA SER A 533 19.47 -12.10 -3.88
C SER A 533 20.68 -11.92 -2.99
N LEU A 534 20.70 -10.83 -2.22
CA LEU A 534 21.68 -10.51 -1.20
C LEU A 534 21.01 -10.55 0.17
N MET A 535 21.59 -11.28 1.11
CA MET A 535 21.12 -11.38 2.50
C MET A 535 22.11 -10.68 3.43
N LEU A 536 21.60 -9.90 4.37
CA LEU A 536 22.38 -9.19 5.39
C LEU A 536 21.79 -9.47 6.76
N MET A 537 22.57 -10.03 7.67
CA MET A 537 22.16 -10.36 9.03
C MET A 537 23.10 -9.71 10.03
N ARG A 538 22.53 -9.06 11.05
CA ARG A 538 23.27 -8.60 12.21
C ARG A 538 23.11 -9.60 13.35
N LEU A 539 24.23 -9.96 13.97
CA LEU A 539 24.26 -10.89 15.09
C LEU A 539 23.99 -10.15 16.40
N ARG A 540 23.00 -10.62 17.17
CA ARG A 540 22.46 -9.94 18.37
C ARG A 540 23.52 -9.50 19.37
N PHE A 541 24.44 -10.39 19.72
CA PHE A 541 25.37 -10.14 20.82
C PHE A 541 26.68 -9.49 20.39
N SER A 542 27.11 -9.72 19.15
CA SER A 542 28.40 -9.20 18.66
C SER A 542 28.24 -7.94 17.83
N GLY A 543 27.04 -7.63 17.33
CA GLY A 543 26.81 -6.57 16.35
C GLY A 543 27.45 -6.82 14.98
N LYS A 544 28.24 -7.89 14.84
CA LYS A 544 28.88 -8.27 13.58
C LYS A 544 27.85 -8.66 12.54
N ILE A 545 28.21 -8.46 11.29
CA ILE A 545 27.32 -8.67 10.16
C ILE A 545 27.81 -9.85 9.35
N ILE A 546 26.88 -10.72 8.98
CA ILE A 546 27.10 -11.83 8.06
C ILE A 546 26.13 -11.69 6.93
N GLY A 547 26.61 -11.92 5.71
CA GLY A 547 25.75 -11.92 4.55
C GLY A 547 26.16 -12.95 3.53
N ALA A 548 25.29 -13.09 2.54
CA ALA A 548 25.49 -14.03 1.48
C ALA A 548 24.75 -13.60 0.22
N TYR A 549 25.38 -13.88 -0.92
CA TYR A 549 24.82 -13.63 -2.23
C TYR A 549 24.47 -14.95 -2.91
N ASN A 550 23.19 -15.10 -3.26
CA ASN A 550 22.69 -16.19 -4.06
C ASN A 550 22.39 -15.67 -5.48
N PRO A 551 23.09 -16.13 -6.54
CA PRO A 551 22.82 -15.73 -7.92
C PRO A 551 21.62 -16.47 -8.56
N LEU A 552 21.05 -17.47 -7.87
CA LEU A 552 20.01 -18.35 -8.39
C LEU A 552 18.64 -18.03 -7.76
N ASP A 553 17.58 -18.53 -8.41
CA ASP A 553 16.27 -18.66 -7.76
C ASP A 553 16.34 -19.65 -6.58
N TRP A 554 15.74 -19.27 -5.45
CA TRP A 554 15.50 -20.20 -4.35
C TRP A 554 14.41 -21.19 -4.74
N GLN A 555 14.79 -22.46 -4.93
CA GLN A 555 13.86 -23.57 -5.17
C GLN A 555 13.82 -24.46 -3.92
N PRO A 556 12.64 -24.76 -3.35
CA PRO A 556 12.50 -25.79 -2.34
C PRO A 556 12.87 -27.14 -2.97
N GLY A 557 13.62 -27.97 -2.25
CA GLY A 557 13.91 -29.33 -2.70
C GLY A 557 12.63 -30.13 -2.91
N GLU A 558 12.62 -31.02 -3.91
CA GLU A 558 11.47 -31.89 -4.17
C GLU A 558 11.22 -32.83 -2.97
N TYR A 559 9.95 -32.99 -2.61
CA TYR A 559 9.50 -33.86 -1.50
C TYR A 559 10.17 -35.25 -1.58
N ARG A 560 11.01 -35.59 -0.60
CA ARG A 560 11.45 -36.97 -0.38
C ARG A 560 11.19 -37.41 1.05
N THR A 561 10.94 -38.70 1.18
CA THR A 561 10.34 -39.41 2.32
C THR A 561 11.16 -39.36 3.61
N TYR A 562 12.33 -38.69 3.62
CA TYR A 562 13.24 -38.59 4.76
C TYR A 562 13.79 -37.16 4.92
N PRO A 563 13.78 -36.58 6.14
CA PRO A 563 14.11 -35.18 6.43
C PRO A 563 15.63 -34.87 6.42
N THR A 564 16.42 -35.49 5.54
CA THR A 564 17.91 -35.35 5.56
C THR A 564 18.55 -35.05 4.22
N ASP A 565 17.82 -35.11 3.10
CA ASP A 565 18.40 -34.86 1.78
C ASP A 565 18.15 -33.41 1.35
N VAL A 566 19.04 -32.52 1.73
CA VAL A 566 19.05 -31.14 1.21
C VAL A 566 19.39 -31.19 -0.27
N GLU A 567 18.46 -30.75 -1.13
CA GLU A 567 18.76 -30.56 -2.55
C GLU A 567 19.58 -29.28 -2.72
N TYR A 568 20.85 -29.46 -3.10
CA TYR A 568 21.73 -28.35 -3.42
C TYR A 568 21.71 -28.05 -4.92
N ARG A 569 21.83 -26.76 -5.23
CA ARG A 569 21.95 -26.24 -6.59
C ARG A 569 23.37 -25.76 -6.84
N SER A 570 23.87 -26.10 -8.02
CA SER A 570 25.22 -25.75 -8.44
C SER A 570 25.33 -24.30 -8.89
N THR A 571 26.29 -23.55 -8.34
CA THR A 571 26.68 -22.24 -8.88
C THR A 571 28.12 -21.89 -8.49
N LYS A 572 28.81 -21.17 -9.39
CA LYS A 572 30.15 -20.60 -9.16
C LYS A 572 30.14 -19.14 -8.73
N GLU A 573 28.97 -18.51 -8.77
CA GLU A 573 28.84 -17.06 -8.59
C GLU A 573 28.41 -16.68 -7.17
N SER A 574 28.07 -17.65 -6.33
CA SER A 574 27.71 -17.39 -4.93
C SER A 574 28.93 -17.06 -4.08
N PHE A 575 28.72 -16.23 -3.06
CA PHE A 575 29.71 -15.94 -2.04
C PHE A 575 29.03 -15.63 -0.71
N ILE A 576 29.76 -15.86 0.38
CA ILE A 576 29.38 -15.45 1.74
C ILE A 576 30.37 -14.39 2.24
N PHE A 577 30.00 -13.62 3.25
CA PHE A 577 30.88 -12.60 3.80
C PHE A 577 30.59 -12.24 5.25
N SER A 578 31.60 -11.66 5.91
CA SER A 578 31.45 -10.93 7.17
C SER A 578 31.81 -9.48 6.97
N TYR A 579 31.19 -8.64 7.78
CA TYR A 579 31.43 -7.22 7.84
C TYR A 579 31.36 -6.76 9.30
N GLU A 580 32.30 -5.92 9.71
CA GLU A 580 32.31 -5.22 10.99
C GLU A 580 32.94 -3.84 10.83
N LEU A 581 32.62 -2.92 11.72
CA LEU A 581 33.31 -1.63 11.82
C LEU A 581 34.37 -1.73 12.89
N ASN A 582 35.59 -1.25 12.62
CA ASN A 582 36.63 -1.13 13.62
C ASN A 582 36.38 0.10 14.53
N GLU A 583 37.22 0.29 15.56
CA GLU A 583 37.10 1.41 16.51
C GLU A 583 37.15 2.80 15.85
N ASN A 584 37.69 2.90 14.63
CA ASN A 584 37.79 4.13 13.85
C ASN A 584 36.65 4.29 12.83
N ASN A 585 35.59 3.46 12.91
CA ASN A 585 34.49 3.38 11.92
C ASN A 585 34.93 2.98 10.50
N GLU A 586 36.09 2.35 10.34
CA GLU A 586 36.50 1.81 9.04
C GLU A 586 35.95 0.39 8.87
N PRO A 587 35.47 0.05 7.66
CA PRO A 587 34.90 -1.26 7.40
C PRO A 587 36.00 -2.33 7.32
N ASN A 588 35.91 -3.33 8.20
CA ASN A 588 36.65 -4.56 8.10
C ASN A 588 35.72 -5.65 7.57
N TYR A 589 36.08 -6.26 6.44
CA TYR A 589 35.23 -7.26 5.81
C TYR A 589 36.04 -8.37 5.16
N ARG A 590 35.39 -9.52 5.00
CA ARG A 590 35.95 -10.67 4.30
C ARG A 590 34.85 -11.28 3.44
N LEU A 591 35.11 -11.43 2.14
CA LEU A 591 34.22 -12.15 1.23
C LEU A 591 34.90 -13.47 0.83
N CYS A 592 34.10 -14.52 0.69
CA CYS A 592 34.56 -15.88 0.46
C CYS A 592 33.75 -16.50 -0.68
N ARG A 593 34.43 -16.95 -1.75
CA ARG A 593 33.76 -17.63 -2.87
C ARG A 593 33.36 -19.03 -2.49
N VAL A 594 32.31 -19.51 -3.15
CA VAL A 594 32.04 -20.95 -3.18
C VAL A 594 33.20 -21.70 -3.84
N VAL A 595 33.61 -22.81 -3.24
CA VAL A 595 34.64 -23.75 -3.74
C VAL A 595 33.95 -25.03 -4.23
N ASN A 596 33.04 -25.58 -3.45
CA ASN A 596 32.22 -26.72 -3.85
C ASN A 596 30.92 -26.24 -4.50
N PHE A 597 31.00 -25.95 -5.79
CA PHE A 597 29.91 -25.36 -6.56
C PHE A 597 28.64 -26.18 -6.50
N ASP A 598 28.73 -27.51 -6.55
CA ASP A 598 27.57 -28.41 -6.58
C ASP A 598 26.75 -28.41 -5.29
N ARG A 599 27.36 -27.92 -4.20
CA ARG A 599 26.72 -27.76 -2.91
C ARG A 599 26.59 -26.28 -2.49
N ALA A 600 26.51 -25.36 -3.45
CA ALA A 600 26.47 -23.92 -3.17
C ALA A 600 25.17 -23.48 -2.47
N ILE A 601 24.01 -23.75 -3.06
CA ILE A 601 22.73 -23.17 -2.60
C ILE A 601 21.75 -24.29 -2.29
N GLY A 602 21.31 -24.40 -1.03
CA GLY A 602 20.34 -25.40 -0.61
C GLY A 602 19.15 -24.77 0.08
N SER A 603 17.97 -25.37 -0.02
CA SER A 603 16.88 -25.03 0.88
C SER A 603 16.15 -26.28 1.35
N GLU A 604 15.76 -26.27 2.62
CA GLU A 604 15.15 -27.43 3.27
C GLU A 604 13.84 -27.02 3.94
N LYS A 605 12.79 -27.77 3.66
CA LYS A 605 11.51 -27.63 4.33
C LYS A 605 11.54 -28.47 5.61
N LEU A 606 11.60 -27.84 6.77
CA LEU A 606 11.41 -28.54 8.03
C LEU A 606 9.96 -28.99 8.14
N THR A 607 9.74 -30.28 8.38
CA THR A 607 8.46 -30.85 8.80
C THR A 607 8.64 -31.44 10.19
N THR A 608 7.96 -30.87 11.19
CA THR A 608 7.94 -31.51 12.52
C THR A 608 6.82 -32.57 12.60
N ASN A 609 6.90 -33.49 13.56
CA ASN A 609 5.88 -34.56 13.76
C ASN A 609 4.47 -34.04 14.09
N ARG A 610 4.32 -32.73 14.32
CA ARG A 610 3.06 -32.01 14.20
C ARG A 610 3.14 -31.23 12.89
N LYS A 611 2.18 -31.44 11.99
CA LYS A 611 2.16 -30.94 10.60
C LYS A 611 2.18 -29.40 10.45
N ASP A 612 2.54 -28.69 11.51
CA ASP A 612 2.16 -27.31 11.80
C ASP A 612 3.37 -26.35 11.93
N ILE A 613 4.56 -26.78 11.49
CA ILE A 613 5.74 -25.90 11.42
C ILE A 613 6.43 -26.20 10.09
N ASN A 614 6.29 -25.28 9.13
CA ASN A 614 6.99 -25.28 7.86
C ASN A 614 8.05 -24.17 7.87
N SER A 615 9.15 -24.33 8.60
CA SER A 615 10.30 -23.43 8.44
C SER A 615 11.10 -23.82 7.20
N LEU A 616 11.49 -22.82 6.40
CA LEU A 616 12.44 -23.01 5.31
C LEU A 616 13.83 -22.67 5.82
N ILE A 617 14.72 -23.66 5.86
CA ILE A 617 16.14 -23.45 6.15
C ILE A 617 16.81 -23.02 4.84
N LEU A 618 17.49 -21.89 4.83
CA LEU A 618 18.28 -21.43 3.70
C LEU A 618 19.75 -21.76 3.94
N ARG A 619 20.40 -22.33 2.93
CA ARG A 619 21.77 -22.85 3.05
C ARG A 619 22.65 -22.25 1.96
N PHE A 620 23.77 -21.68 2.38
CA PHE A 620 24.93 -21.40 1.54
C PHE A 620 25.97 -22.43 1.92
N GLY A 621 25.95 -23.56 1.21
CA GLY A 621 26.68 -24.75 1.62
C GLY A 621 26.28 -25.23 2.99
N ASP A 622 27.23 -25.86 3.67
CA ASP A 622 27.11 -26.17 5.09
C ASP A 622 27.72 -25.06 5.97
N ASP A 623 28.31 -24.05 5.34
CA ASP A 623 29.09 -22.96 5.92
C ASP A 623 28.20 -21.92 6.59
N LEU A 624 27.07 -21.59 5.98
CA LEU A 624 26.11 -20.63 6.50
C LEU A 624 24.70 -21.16 6.32
N VAL A 625 24.08 -21.52 7.45
CA VAL A 625 22.74 -22.09 7.48
C VAL A 625 21.83 -21.21 8.31
N LEU A 626 20.84 -20.59 7.65
CA LEU A 626 19.81 -19.81 8.31
C LEU A 626 18.64 -20.71 8.70
N SER A 627 18.23 -20.61 9.96
CA SER A 627 17.11 -21.37 10.50
C SER A 627 16.25 -20.52 11.42
N HIS A 628 14.97 -20.88 11.52
CA HIS A 628 14.05 -20.33 12.49
C HIS A 628 13.73 -21.40 13.53
N GLN A 629 13.92 -21.09 14.80
CA GLN A 629 13.52 -21.95 15.91
C GLN A 629 12.30 -21.30 16.56
N GLY A 630 11.13 -21.91 16.44
CA GLY A 630 9.91 -21.47 17.12
C GLY A 630 9.08 -22.69 17.48
N GLY A 631 8.74 -22.85 18.76
CA GLY A 631 7.92 -23.97 19.25
C GLY A 631 6.76 -23.46 20.10
N ILE A 632 5.60 -24.09 19.98
CA ILE A 632 4.34 -23.76 20.69
C ILE A 632 4.41 -24.08 22.21
N ARG A 633 5.60 -24.27 22.79
CA ARG A 633 5.74 -24.44 24.25
C ARG A 633 6.01 -23.07 24.87
N GLN A 634 5.20 -22.69 25.86
CA GLN A 634 5.20 -21.40 26.56
C GLN A 634 6.54 -20.97 27.21
N ASN A 635 7.63 -21.73 27.05
CA ASN A 635 8.93 -21.51 27.67
C ASN A 635 10.14 -21.64 26.70
N ILE A 636 9.94 -21.64 25.37
CA ILE A 636 11.07 -21.66 24.42
C ILE A 636 11.11 -20.33 23.65
N HIS A 637 12.25 -19.63 23.71
CA HIS A 637 12.50 -18.43 22.92
C HIS A 637 12.37 -18.74 21.43
N SER A 638 11.41 -18.12 20.73
CA SER A 638 11.42 -18.12 19.27
C SER A 638 12.53 -17.20 18.78
N GLY A 639 13.19 -17.50 17.66
CA GLY A 639 14.35 -16.75 17.20
C GLY A 639 14.79 -17.13 15.78
N ILE A 640 15.46 -16.18 15.11
CA ILE A 640 16.19 -16.45 13.87
C ILE A 640 17.65 -16.70 14.24
N PHE A 641 18.18 -17.81 13.75
CA PHE A 641 19.54 -18.23 14.02
C PHE A 641 20.30 -18.47 12.73
N CYS A 642 21.56 -18.08 12.68
CA CYS A 642 22.50 -18.52 11.65
C CYS A 642 23.56 -19.42 12.28
N ARG A 643 23.75 -20.58 11.67
CA ARG A 643 24.84 -21.51 12.02
C ARG A 643 26.00 -21.31 11.05
N ILE A 644 27.20 -21.20 11.61
CA ILE A 644 28.47 -21.03 10.87
C ILE A 644 29.35 -22.26 11.10
N MET A 645 29.99 -22.76 10.04
CA MET A 645 30.91 -23.90 10.07
C MET A 645 32.17 -23.64 9.22
N ALA A 646 33.36 -24.02 9.71
CA ALA A 646 34.65 -23.63 9.13
C ALA A 646 35.20 -24.55 8.01
N ASN A 647 34.49 -25.63 7.68
CA ASN A 647 34.94 -26.62 6.69
C ASN A 647 33.82 -26.99 5.71
N GLY A 648 33.15 -25.99 5.14
CA GLY A 648 32.05 -26.22 4.22
C GLY A 648 32.45 -26.11 2.73
N CYS A 649 31.50 -25.61 1.95
CA CYS A 649 31.54 -25.46 0.51
C CYS A 649 32.11 -24.12 0.05
N TYR A 650 32.43 -23.18 0.95
CA TYR A 650 32.99 -21.87 0.62
C TYR A 650 34.45 -21.78 1.10
N GLU A 651 35.20 -20.84 0.52
CA GLU A 651 36.51 -20.45 1.03
C GLU A 651 36.36 -20.12 2.52
N GLN A 652 37.35 -20.50 3.34
CA GLN A 652 37.40 -20.36 4.81
C GLN A 652 36.49 -19.25 5.34
N PRO A 653 35.66 -19.52 6.37
CA PRO A 653 34.48 -18.72 6.66
C PRO A 653 34.79 -17.24 6.92
N PRO A 654 33.74 -16.39 6.90
CA PRO A 654 33.81 -15.08 7.53
C PRO A 654 34.44 -15.20 8.92
N THR A 655 35.10 -14.16 9.45
CA THR A 655 36.02 -14.16 10.63
C THR A 655 35.48 -14.75 11.96
N MET A 656 34.29 -15.33 11.96
CA MET A 656 33.55 -15.88 13.08
C MET A 656 33.87 -17.36 13.36
N PRO A 657 33.95 -17.76 14.65
CA PRO A 657 34.06 -19.15 15.05
C PRO A 657 32.86 -20.01 14.60
N ASP A 658 33.07 -21.31 14.53
CA ASP A 658 31.97 -22.29 14.42
C ASP A 658 30.98 -22.11 15.56
N GLY A 659 29.69 -22.06 15.23
CA GLY A 659 28.66 -21.84 16.24
C GLY A 659 27.29 -21.50 15.69
N ASN A 660 26.34 -21.41 16.60
CA ASN A 660 24.99 -20.92 16.33
C ASN A 660 24.88 -19.50 16.90
N TYR A 661 24.45 -18.56 16.06
CA TYR A 661 24.34 -17.15 16.40
C TYR A 661 22.91 -16.69 16.24
N GLU A 662 22.42 -15.92 17.21
CA GLU A 662 21.11 -15.28 17.12
C GLU A 662 21.19 -14.01 16.26
N VAL A 663 20.19 -13.81 15.41
CA VAL A 663 20.06 -12.67 14.49
C VAL A 663 19.03 -11.69 15.05
N ASP A 664 19.42 -10.42 15.23
CA ASP A 664 18.53 -9.35 15.72
C ASP A 664 18.08 -8.38 14.63
N GLN A 665 18.79 -8.32 13.50
CA GLN A 665 18.35 -7.64 12.28
C GLN A 665 18.63 -8.48 11.05
N TRP A 666 17.69 -8.48 10.11
CA TRP A 666 17.82 -9.19 8.85
C TRP A 666 17.20 -8.40 7.71
N GLU A 667 17.96 -8.23 6.63
CA GLU A 667 17.51 -7.64 5.38
C GLU A 667 17.79 -8.59 4.22
N ILE A 668 16.90 -8.58 3.22
CA ILE A 668 17.10 -9.27 1.95
C ILE A 668 16.85 -8.27 0.82
N PHE A 669 17.76 -8.25 -0.13
CA PHE A 669 17.68 -7.45 -1.34
C PHE A 669 17.58 -8.35 -2.57
N ARG A 670 16.71 -7.99 -3.51
CA ARG A 670 16.77 -8.48 -4.89
C ARG A 670 17.87 -7.72 -5.62
N VAL A 671 18.71 -8.44 -6.35
CA VAL A 671 19.83 -7.86 -7.11
C VAL A 671 19.50 -7.93 -8.61
N SER A 672 19.50 -6.78 -9.28
CA SER A 672 19.19 -6.67 -10.72
C SER A 672 20.17 -5.76 -11.44
N ILE A 673 20.50 -6.07 -12.70
CA ILE A 673 21.37 -5.23 -13.54
C ILE A 673 20.63 -3.95 -13.94
N LYS A 674 21.25 -2.79 -13.72
CA LYS A 674 20.80 -1.49 -14.25
C LYS A 674 20.90 -1.56 -15.77
N VAL A 675 19.78 -1.34 -16.46
CA VAL A 675 19.82 -1.20 -17.92
C VAL A 675 20.30 0.21 -18.23
N PRO A 676 21.28 0.38 -19.15
CA PRO A 676 21.69 1.71 -19.59
C PRO A 676 20.46 2.46 -20.12
N GLU A 677 20.26 3.70 -19.67
CA GLU A 677 19.34 4.62 -20.32
C GLU A 677 19.85 4.82 -21.77
N ILE A 678 19.02 4.48 -22.76
CA ILE A 678 19.30 4.68 -24.19
C ILE A 678 18.82 6.06 -24.59
#